data_AF-A0A914JQM4-F1
#
_entry.id   AF-A0A914JQM4-F1
#
_cell.length_a   1.000
_cell.length_b   1.000
_cell.length_c   1.000
_cell.angle_alpha   90.00
_cell.angle_beta   90.00
_cell.angle_gamma   90.00
#
_symmetry.space_group_name_H-M   'P 1'
#
loop_
_entity.id
_entity.type
_entity.pdbx_description
1 polymer ?
#
loop_
_entity_poly.entity_id
_entity_poly.type
_entity_poly.pdbx_seq_one_letter_code
_entity_poly.pdbx_strand_id
1 'polypeptide(L)'
;MSHVLSSSSASDFQRLENYQPPGNAGKPQITRTEGGIEADQKRFGLFDGQMVNRFNRFMRVAVCSLNQWSMDWDGNLKRIITAIKKSADEGAGIHVGLELEICGYSCLDHFYEKDTEVHCFESLKKILEVSKTMNMIIVTGMPIRYRATLYNCMVILSKGQIHLIHPKSALCDDDVYRESRYFKSWKFGTNLEKIDLRQFGIDQENVFFGHGIVKTKDNVKIAIEICEELWAAKSPSVLWALQGVDIICNGSGSHHVLGKSAKRISQLVQDLSSKLGGIYLYSNLRGFDGDRVYFDGMSSILQNGQIYKQVKQFELEDVAVETALLNLNATEAYRGKIASLAELSSRSEPVPVISIDLEVVSKQIGKLDMPIKPEFMTERQELFHAPPAYLWHYLRRSGASGYFLPLSGGADSGAVAAMIYLMCEKVCQTIEKYNRENKEPDDCVTFLGEKLTETDPKKLVSKLFFVSYMKSSNSSMETEERARNAAESIGANFSVQNIDSIVESYKGTFADSHGIELSHDHPDRRVQLALENIQARSRMVLAYLNAQVIPVTAGIGGFLLVLGSSNVDESLVGYLTKYDCSSADINPIGSINKLDLKVFLKDFSAKGFKPFAEIVDANPSAELRPATEGKAQSDEEEIGITYAQMYEIGLLRKPGYNGLFSTFFQLVSKWNHMLPTEIAEIVIKFYTRYTRNRHKATVSTPALVSNNYCVDDQRTDHRPFVYPDFTPQFQRLREIAKNMLTDGEKSGSN
;
A
#
# COMPACT_ATOMS: atom_id res chain seq x y z
N MET A 1 43.82 -11.91 9.34
CA MET A 1 44.34 -11.55 10.68
C MET A 1 43.22 -11.75 11.68
N SER A 2 43.26 -12.94 12.29
CA SER A 2 42.46 -13.40 13.42
C SER A 2 43.10 -12.96 14.74
N HIS A 3 42.33 -13.01 15.84
CA HIS A 3 42.59 -12.51 17.21
C HIS A 3 42.14 -11.04 17.38
N VAL A 4 41.27 -10.65 18.33
CA VAL A 4 40.99 -11.13 19.69
C VAL A 4 39.51 -10.86 20.02
N LEU A 5 38.78 -11.90 20.42
CA LEU A 5 37.58 -11.82 21.25
C LEU A 5 37.98 -12.34 22.64
N SER A 6 37.97 -11.49 23.67
CA SER A 6 37.60 -11.85 25.04
C SER A 6 37.73 -10.65 26.00
N SER A 7 36.87 -10.66 27.02
CA SER A 7 36.87 -9.85 28.25
C SER A 7 36.35 -8.41 28.16
N SER A 8 35.05 -8.24 28.44
CA SER A 8 34.67 -7.29 29.48
C SER A 8 33.56 -7.91 30.33
N SER A 9 33.82 -7.88 31.63
CA SER A 9 33.11 -8.57 32.70
C SER A 9 31.75 -7.93 32.97
N ALA A 10 30.80 -8.80 33.31
CA ALA A 10 29.56 -8.46 33.98
C ALA A 10 29.84 -7.77 35.32
N SER A 11 29.83 -6.44 35.36
CA SER A 11 29.83 -5.69 36.63
C SER A 11 29.14 -4.32 36.61
N ASP A 12 28.55 -3.86 35.49
CA ASP A 12 27.89 -2.54 35.44
C ASP A 12 26.35 -2.58 35.52
N PHE A 13 25.76 -3.74 35.74
CA PHE A 13 24.30 -3.92 35.88
C PHE A 13 23.78 -3.93 37.33
N GLN A 14 24.59 -3.53 38.31
CA GLN A 14 24.23 -3.59 39.75
C GLN A 14 24.13 -2.22 40.45
N ARG A 15 23.61 -1.20 39.76
CA ARG A 15 23.30 0.12 40.37
C ARG A 15 21.89 0.65 40.12
N LEU A 16 20.91 -0.24 39.91
CA LEU A 16 19.50 0.14 39.75
C LEU A 16 18.49 -0.65 40.60
N GLU A 17 18.93 -1.37 41.65
CA GLU A 17 18.03 -2.17 42.50
C GLU A 17 17.76 -1.60 43.91
N ASN A 18 18.28 -0.41 44.26
CA ASN A 18 18.03 0.21 45.57
C ASN A 18 17.31 1.56 45.50
N TYR A 19 16.20 1.63 44.75
CA TYR A 19 15.25 2.73 44.87
C TYR A 19 13.92 2.22 45.41
N GLN A 20 13.76 2.26 46.74
CA GLN A 20 12.45 2.10 47.38
C GLN A 20 11.62 3.39 47.15
N PRO A 21 10.37 3.29 46.66
CA PRO A 21 9.51 4.46 46.59
C PRO A 21 9.16 4.94 48.01
N PRO A 22 9.18 6.26 48.29
CA PRO A 22 8.73 6.76 49.58
C PRO A 22 7.25 6.42 49.76
N GLY A 23 6.94 5.99 50.99
CA GLY A 23 5.64 5.48 51.41
C GLY A 23 4.47 6.44 51.14
N ASN A 24 3.31 5.82 50.98
CA ASN A 24 2.01 6.40 50.69
C ASN A 24 1.54 7.31 51.85
N ALA A 25 2.07 8.52 51.95
CA ALA A 25 1.61 9.56 52.87
C ALA A 25 0.72 10.55 52.13
N GLY A 26 -0.59 10.44 52.36
CA GLY A 26 -1.61 11.48 52.14
C GLY A 26 -1.58 12.22 50.80
N LYS A 27 -2.38 11.77 49.83
CA LYS A 27 -2.74 12.60 48.67
C LYS A 27 -3.43 13.87 49.17
N PRO A 28 -2.89 15.09 48.96
CA PRO A 28 -3.71 16.28 49.08
C PRO A 28 -4.69 16.24 47.90
N GLN A 29 -5.98 16.12 48.22
CA GLN A 29 -7.06 16.34 47.27
C GLN A 29 -7.01 17.82 46.86
N ILE A 30 -6.32 18.14 45.77
CA ILE A 30 -6.38 19.47 45.17
C ILE A 30 -7.61 19.47 44.26
N THR A 31 -8.75 19.82 44.82
CA THR A 31 -9.91 20.27 44.06
C THR A 31 -9.57 21.62 43.43
N ARG A 32 -9.24 21.62 42.13
CA ARG A 32 -9.12 22.87 41.35
C ARG A 32 -10.52 23.40 41.08
N THR A 33 -10.93 24.40 41.84
CA THR A 33 -12.09 25.23 41.54
C THR A 33 -11.74 26.23 40.43
N GLU A 34 -12.75 26.61 39.63
CA GLU A 34 -12.65 27.51 38.46
C GLU A 34 -12.02 28.89 38.76
N GLY A 35 -11.84 29.26 40.04
CA GLY A 35 -11.18 30.50 40.47
C GLY A 35 -9.65 30.47 40.55
N GLY A 36 -8.98 29.34 40.27
CA GLY A 36 -7.51 29.24 40.30
C GLY A 36 -6.78 29.88 39.10
N ILE A 37 -7.51 30.19 38.02
CA ILE A 37 -6.94 30.60 36.73
C ILE A 37 -6.54 32.09 36.70
N GLU A 38 -7.30 32.95 37.38
CA GLU A 38 -6.93 34.37 37.53
C GLU A 38 -5.71 34.57 38.45
N ALA A 39 -5.48 33.65 39.39
CA ALA A 39 -4.34 33.70 40.31
C ALA A 39 -3.02 33.34 39.62
N ASP A 40 -3.04 32.38 38.67
CA ASP A 40 -1.84 32.01 37.90
C ASP A 40 -1.47 33.09 36.86
N GLN A 41 -2.45 33.76 36.23
CA GLN A 41 -2.17 34.92 35.36
C GLN A 41 -1.52 36.10 36.12
N LYS A 42 -1.91 36.34 37.38
CA LYS A 42 -1.25 37.34 38.24
C LYS A 42 0.15 36.92 38.70
N ARG A 43 0.44 35.62 38.78
CA ARG A 43 1.77 35.11 39.20
C ARG A 43 2.83 35.22 38.11
N PHE A 44 2.43 35.28 36.84
CA PHE A 44 3.30 35.52 35.67
C PHE A 44 3.31 36.97 35.18
N GLY A 45 2.65 37.90 35.88
CA GLY A 45 2.56 39.33 35.53
C GLY A 45 3.87 40.14 35.63
N LEU A 46 5.02 39.47 35.65
CA LEU A 46 6.36 40.06 35.77
C LEU A 46 7.24 39.84 34.53
N PHE A 47 6.74 39.18 33.49
CA PHE A 47 7.45 39.03 32.23
C PHE A 47 6.87 40.01 31.21
N ASP A 48 7.74 40.84 30.61
CA ASP A 48 7.42 41.66 29.44
C ASP A 48 6.64 40.80 28.43
N GLY A 49 5.49 41.29 27.95
CA GLY A 49 4.66 40.57 26.98
C GLY A 49 5.44 40.14 25.74
N GLN A 50 6.51 40.87 25.38
CA GLN A 50 7.45 40.46 24.33
C GLN A 50 8.26 39.21 24.69
N MET A 51 8.67 39.06 25.96
CA MET A 51 9.46 37.93 26.43
C MET A 51 8.62 36.65 26.51
N VAL A 52 7.37 36.75 26.99
CA VAL A 52 6.43 35.61 26.99
C VAL A 52 6.16 35.15 25.56
N ASN A 53 5.90 36.08 24.64
CA ASN A 53 5.67 35.77 23.23
C ASN A 53 6.89 35.11 22.55
N ARG A 54 8.11 35.40 23.03
CA ARG A 54 9.33 34.79 22.48
C ARG A 54 9.52 33.33 22.89
N PHE A 55 9.14 32.97 24.12
CA PHE A 55 9.33 31.61 24.66
C PHE A 55 8.08 30.72 24.55
N ASN A 56 6.90 31.31 24.45
CA ASN A 56 5.63 30.62 24.24
C ASN A 56 5.42 30.31 22.75
N ARG A 57 6.26 29.46 22.14
CA ARG A 57 6.10 29.01 20.73
C ARG A 57 5.56 27.58 20.66
N PHE A 58 4.41 27.33 21.27
CA PHE A 58 3.74 26.02 21.21
C PHE A 58 2.67 26.02 20.12
N MET A 59 2.59 24.95 19.34
CA MET A 59 1.60 24.85 18.27
C MET A 59 1.07 23.42 18.22
N ARG A 60 -0.25 23.29 18.13
CA ARG A 60 -0.87 22.01 17.79
C ARG A 60 -0.86 21.85 16.28
N VAL A 61 -0.34 20.72 15.82
CA VAL A 61 -0.22 20.38 14.40
C VAL A 61 -1.05 19.14 14.11
N ALA A 62 -1.56 19.02 12.89
CA ALA A 62 -2.40 17.90 12.48
C ALA A 62 -1.97 17.30 11.14
N VAL A 63 -2.01 15.97 11.08
CA VAL A 63 -1.89 15.16 9.85
C VAL A 63 -3.15 14.33 9.67
N CYS A 64 -3.39 13.86 8.46
CA CYS A 64 -4.53 12.98 8.18
C CYS A 64 -4.18 11.87 7.19
N SER A 65 -4.99 10.83 7.19
CA SER A 65 -5.05 9.83 6.11
C SER A 65 -6.49 9.71 5.64
N LEU A 66 -6.71 9.97 4.36
CA LEU A 66 -8.03 9.98 3.74
C LEU A 66 -8.16 8.88 2.69
N ASN A 67 -9.32 8.24 2.66
CA ASN A 67 -9.69 7.24 1.67
C ASN A 67 -10.28 7.89 0.42
N GLN A 68 -9.46 8.67 -0.28
CA GLN A 68 -9.92 9.33 -1.51
C GLN A 68 -10.23 8.33 -2.62
N TRP A 69 -11.08 8.74 -3.55
CA TRP A 69 -11.44 7.99 -4.74
C TRP A 69 -11.23 8.88 -5.95
N SER A 70 -10.50 8.38 -6.95
CA SER A 70 -10.21 9.13 -8.17
C SER A 70 -11.50 9.64 -8.79
N MET A 71 -11.57 10.95 -9.01
CA MET A 71 -12.72 11.68 -9.59
C MET A 71 -14.00 11.74 -8.73
N ASP A 72 -13.99 11.24 -7.48
CA ASP A 72 -15.11 11.35 -6.53
C ASP A 72 -15.12 12.73 -5.86
N TRP A 73 -15.49 13.77 -6.60
CA TRP A 73 -15.41 15.16 -6.15
C TRP A 73 -16.14 15.41 -4.81
N ASP A 74 -17.39 14.94 -4.72
CA ASP A 74 -18.23 15.15 -3.53
C ASP A 74 -17.71 14.35 -2.32
N GLY A 75 -17.35 13.08 -2.52
CA GLY A 75 -16.82 12.25 -1.45
C GLY A 75 -15.44 12.72 -0.99
N ASN A 76 -14.55 13.07 -1.92
CA ASN A 76 -13.23 13.61 -1.59
C ASN A 76 -13.34 14.93 -0.82
N LEU A 77 -14.18 15.85 -1.28
CA LEU A 77 -14.44 17.12 -0.60
C LEU A 77 -15.03 16.90 0.80
N LYS A 78 -16.00 16.00 0.94
CA LYS A 78 -16.59 15.63 2.24
C LYS A 78 -15.51 15.12 3.21
N ARG A 79 -14.63 14.22 2.76
CA ARG A 79 -13.53 13.66 3.58
C ARG A 79 -12.53 14.76 3.98
N ILE A 80 -12.11 15.63 3.06
CA ILE A 80 -11.21 16.76 3.32
C ILE A 80 -11.82 17.72 4.34
N ILE A 81 -13.05 18.20 4.13
CA ILE A 81 -13.71 19.13 5.05
C ILE A 81 -13.89 18.50 6.43
N THR A 82 -14.22 17.21 6.49
CA THR A 82 -14.35 16.49 7.76
C THR A 82 -13.01 16.43 8.51
N ALA A 83 -11.91 16.16 7.81
CA ALA A 83 -10.58 16.13 8.39
C ALA A 83 -10.13 17.51 8.91
N ILE A 84 -10.35 18.56 8.11
CA ILE A 84 -10.07 19.95 8.46
C ILE A 84 -10.85 20.36 9.72
N LYS A 85 -12.16 20.04 9.78
CA LYS A 85 -12.99 20.34 10.96
C LYS A 85 -12.48 19.60 12.20
N LYS A 86 -12.20 18.29 12.11
CA LYS A 86 -11.62 17.52 13.23
C LYS A 86 -10.32 18.16 13.75
N SER A 87 -9.43 18.58 12.85
CA SER A 87 -8.20 19.28 13.24
C SER A 87 -8.46 20.62 13.93
N ALA A 88 -9.40 21.41 13.42
CA ALA A 88 -9.79 22.69 14.02
C ALA A 88 -10.44 22.51 15.40
N ASP A 89 -11.29 21.49 15.57
CA ASP A 89 -11.96 21.15 16.83
C ASP A 89 -10.97 20.75 17.92
N GLU A 90 -9.85 20.12 17.54
CA GLU A 90 -8.75 19.83 18.47
C GLU A 90 -7.83 21.04 18.73
N GLY A 91 -8.06 22.16 18.04
CA GLY A 91 -7.29 23.40 18.18
C GLY A 91 -5.97 23.41 17.42
N ALA A 92 -5.87 22.69 16.31
CA ALA A 92 -4.68 22.71 15.47
C ALA A 92 -4.48 24.08 14.78
N GLY A 93 -3.25 24.56 14.76
CA GLY A 93 -2.84 25.74 14.01
C GLY A 93 -2.48 25.43 12.55
N ILE A 94 -2.24 24.16 12.21
CA ILE A 94 -2.03 23.67 10.85
C ILE A 94 -2.63 22.28 10.65
N HIS A 95 -3.25 22.09 9.49
CA HIS A 95 -3.73 20.82 8.95
C HIS A 95 -3.00 20.51 7.64
N VAL A 96 -2.38 19.33 7.57
CA VAL A 96 -1.70 18.84 6.36
C VAL A 96 -2.49 17.72 5.72
N GLY A 97 -3.04 18.00 4.53
CA GLY A 97 -3.68 17.06 3.64
C GLY A 97 -2.68 16.28 2.79
N LEU A 98 -3.20 15.55 1.80
CA LEU A 98 -2.44 14.58 1.02
C LEU A 98 -2.06 15.10 -0.37
N GLU A 99 -1.16 14.38 -1.04
CA GLU A 99 -0.85 14.60 -2.44
C GLU A 99 -2.07 14.37 -3.33
N LEU A 100 -2.42 15.35 -4.17
CA LEU A 100 -3.55 15.29 -5.12
C LEU A 100 -4.89 14.88 -4.48
N GLU A 101 -5.09 15.15 -3.18
CA GLU A 101 -6.26 14.66 -2.44
C GLU A 101 -7.61 15.14 -2.97
N ILE A 102 -7.68 16.30 -3.65
CA ILE A 102 -8.95 16.83 -4.13
C ILE A 102 -9.52 15.94 -5.24
N CYS A 103 -8.69 15.52 -6.19
CA CYS A 103 -9.10 14.62 -7.28
C CYS A 103 -8.91 13.14 -6.94
N GLY A 104 -8.06 12.80 -5.97
CA GLY A 104 -7.50 11.46 -5.81
C GLY A 104 -6.21 11.30 -6.63
N TYR A 105 -5.29 10.47 -6.14
CA TYR A 105 -3.95 10.36 -6.71
C TYR A 105 -3.97 9.66 -8.08
N SER A 106 -4.70 8.54 -8.19
CA SER A 106 -4.67 7.66 -9.37
C SER A 106 -5.69 8.05 -10.46
N CYS A 107 -5.82 9.34 -10.79
CA CYS A 107 -6.71 9.78 -11.89
C CYS A 107 -6.19 9.40 -13.30
N LEU A 108 -4.91 9.03 -13.43
CA LEU A 108 -4.30 8.58 -14.68
C LEU A 108 -4.52 9.58 -15.84
N ASP A 109 -4.93 9.12 -17.03
CA ASP A 109 -5.11 9.98 -18.21
C ASP A 109 -6.22 11.04 -18.02
N HIS A 110 -7.08 10.95 -16.99
CA HIS A 110 -8.01 12.04 -16.65
C HIS A 110 -7.28 13.35 -16.28
N PHE A 111 -5.99 13.32 -15.94
CA PHE A 111 -5.19 14.55 -15.79
C PHE A 111 -5.02 15.34 -17.11
N TYR A 112 -5.22 14.71 -18.27
CA TYR A 112 -5.26 15.43 -19.55
C TYR A 112 -6.59 16.14 -19.81
N GLU A 113 -7.66 15.70 -19.15
CA GLU A 113 -8.98 16.32 -19.23
C GLU A 113 -8.96 17.62 -18.42
N LYS A 114 -9.40 18.72 -19.04
CA LYS A 114 -9.44 20.03 -18.34
C LYS A 114 -10.46 20.03 -17.20
N ASP A 115 -11.51 19.21 -17.32
CA ASP A 115 -12.58 19.06 -16.33
C ASP A 115 -12.02 18.68 -14.96
N THR A 116 -11.00 17.84 -14.91
CA THR A 116 -10.30 17.46 -13.66
C THR A 116 -9.78 18.69 -12.90
N GLU A 117 -9.08 19.60 -13.58
CA GLU A 117 -8.56 20.82 -12.97
C GLU A 117 -9.70 21.78 -12.57
N VAL A 118 -10.73 21.92 -13.42
CA VAL A 118 -11.88 22.78 -13.16
C VAL A 118 -12.62 22.33 -11.90
N HIS A 119 -12.93 21.04 -11.77
CA HIS A 119 -13.59 20.48 -10.59
C HIS A 119 -12.70 20.54 -9.34
N CYS A 120 -11.38 20.43 -9.49
CA CYS A 120 -10.48 20.71 -8.38
C CYS A 120 -10.61 22.15 -7.87
N PHE A 121 -10.70 23.14 -8.75
CA PHE A 121 -10.90 24.53 -8.33
C PHE A 121 -12.29 24.77 -7.71
N GLU A 122 -13.34 24.11 -8.20
CA GLU A 122 -14.68 24.15 -7.58
C GLU A 122 -14.65 23.61 -6.14
N SER A 123 -13.96 22.50 -5.92
CA SER A 123 -13.75 21.91 -4.60
C SER A 123 -12.89 22.81 -3.71
N LEU A 124 -11.81 23.39 -4.26
CA LEU A 124 -10.93 24.32 -3.56
C LEU A 124 -11.69 25.56 -3.05
N LYS A 125 -12.64 26.10 -3.82
CA LYS A 125 -13.52 27.19 -3.36
C LYS A 125 -14.27 26.81 -2.09
N LYS A 126 -14.81 25.59 -2.03
CA LYS A 126 -15.55 25.12 -0.84
C LYS A 126 -14.61 25.00 0.37
N ILE A 127 -13.37 24.54 0.16
CA ILE A 127 -12.33 24.51 1.19
C ILE A 127 -11.99 25.94 1.66
N LEU A 128 -11.86 26.91 0.73
CA LEU A 128 -11.62 28.31 1.05
C LEU A 128 -12.75 28.90 1.89
N GLU A 129 -14.02 28.64 1.55
CA GLU A 129 -15.17 29.09 2.34
C GLU A 129 -15.13 28.54 3.77
N VAL A 130 -14.85 27.24 3.95
CA VAL A 130 -14.69 26.62 5.27
C VAL A 130 -13.52 27.27 6.04
N SER A 131 -12.43 27.61 5.37
CA SER A 131 -11.25 28.20 6.02
C SER A 131 -11.48 29.62 6.58
N LYS A 132 -12.52 30.35 6.14
CA LYS A 132 -12.81 31.73 6.61
C LYS A 132 -13.10 31.79 8.10
N THR A 133 -13.76 30.77 8.63
CA THR A 133 -14.17 30.72 10.05
C THR A 133 -13.10 30.11 10.97
N MET A 134 -12.00 29.60 10.41
CA MET A 134 -10.98 28.88 11.15
C MET A 134 -9.73 29.72 11.37
N ASN A 135 -9.05 29.53 12.50
CA ASN A 135 -7.76 30.14 12.78
C ASN A 135 -6.63 29.12 12.60
N MET A 136 -6.54 28.57 11.38
CA MET A 136 -5.70 27.43 11.05
C MET A 136 -5.19 27.54 9.61
N ILE A 137 -3.97 27.08 9.38
CA ILE A 137 -3.40 26.90 8.04
C ILE A 137 -3.86 25.54 7.49
N ILE A 138 -4.31 25.51 6.25
CA ILE A 138 -4.68 24.29 5.55
C ILE A 138 -3.72 24.09 4.39
N VAL A 139 -3.15 22.89 4.28
CA VAL A 139 -2.34 22.46 3.15
C VAL A 139 -3.12 21.36 2.43
N THR A 140 -3.39 21.53 1.13
CA THR A 140 -4.18 20.58 0.32
C THR A 140 -3.56 20.32 -1.05
N GLY A 141 -3.80 19.16 -1.66
CA GLY A 141 -3.17 18.76 -2.93
C GLY A 141 -4.12 18.73 -4.13
N MET A 142 -3.69 19.31 -5.27
CA MET A 142 -4.43 19.28 -6.54
C MET A 142 -3.52 19.57 -7.75
N PRO A 143 -3.92 19.18 -8.97
CA PRO A 143 -3.19 19.53 -10.19
C PRO A 143 -3.51 20.96 -10.63
N ILE A 144 -2.50 21.74 -11.03
CA ILE A 144 -2.66 23.14 -11.48
C ILE A 144 -1.82 23.42 -12.71
N ARG A 145 -2.41 24.09 -13.71
CA ARG A 145 -1.72 24.52 -14.92
C ARG A 145 -1.04 25.87 -14.76
N TYR A 146 0.23 25.92 -15.13
CA TYR A 146 0.99 27.15 -15.30
C TYR A 146 1.66 27.14 -16.67
N ARG A 147 1.47 28.21 -17.47
CA ARG A 147 1.96 28.33 -18.85
C ARG A 147 1.63 27.08 -19.70
N ALA A 148 0.36 26.67 -19.68
CA ALA A 148 -0.17 25.48 -20.35
C ALA A 148 0.41 24.12 -19.90
N THR A 149 1.24 24.10 -18.86
CA THR A 149 1.87 22.89 -18.31
C THR A 149 1.21 22.50 -17.01
N LEU A 150 0.82 21.23 -16.85
CA LEU A 150 0.21 20.72 -15.62
C LEU A 150 1.29 20.34 -14.60
N TYR A 151 1.10 20.78 -13.37
CA TYR A 151 1.94 20.46 -12.23
C TYR A 151 1.11 19.76 -11.15
N ASN A 152 1.72 18.79 -10.49
CA ASN A 152 1.22 18.26 -9.23
C ASN A 152 1.58 19.27 -8.14
N CYS A 153 0.59 19.82 -7.43
CA CYS A 153 0.79 20.92 -6.50
C CYS A 153 0.20 20.63 -5.12
N MET A 154 0.85 21.19 -4.10
CA MET A 154 0.22 21.46 -2.80
C MET A 154 -0.09 22.95 -2.69
N VAL A 155 -1.17 23.29 -2.01
CA VAL A 155 -1.71 24.64 -1.87
C VAL A 155 -1.80 24.97 -0.38
N ILE A 156 -1.15 26.05 0.04
CA ILE A 156 -1.27 26.61 1.39
C ILE A 156 -2.32 27.71 1.37
N LEU A 157 -3.34 27.57 2.22
CA LEU A 157 -4.42 28.54 2.35
C LEU A 157 -4.82 28.76 3.82
N SER A 158 -5.40 29.93 4.10
CA SER A 158 -6.07 30.22 5.37
C SER A 158 -6.97 31.45 5.23
N LYS A 159 -7.99 31.58 6.09
CA LYS A 159 -8.88 32.76 6.12
C LYS A 159 -9.51 33.12 4.77
N GLY A 160 -9.81 32.13 3.95
CA GLY A 160 -10.39 32.31 2.61
C GLY A 160 -9.42 32.82 1.55
N GLN A 161 -8.10 32.78 1.81
CA GLN A 161 -7.06 33.20 0.87
C GLN A 161 -6.04 32.09 0.63
N ILE A 162 -5.64 31.93 -0.63
CA ILE A 162 -4.50 31.11 -1.05
C ILE A 162 -3.23 31.94 -0.93
N HIS A 163 -2.23 31.39 -0.23
CA HIS A 163 -0.96 32.06 0.05
C HIS A 163 0.17 31.58 -0.86
N LEU A 164 0.22 30.27 -1.13
CA LEU A 164 1.25 29.65 -1.94
C LEU A 164 0.70 28.41 -2.65
N ILE A 165 1.00 28.29 -3.95
CA ILE A 165 0.87 27.07 -4.73
C ILE A 165 2.28 26.52 -4.98
N HIS A 166 2.57 25.36 -4.42
CA HIS A 166 3.86 24.70 -4.47
C HIS A 166 3.84 23.52 -5.45
N PRO A 167 4.45 23.64 -6.65
CA PRO A 167 4.56 22.53 -7.60
C PRO A 167 5.68 21.55 -7.23
N LYS A 168 5.42 20.25 -7.45
CA LYS A 168 6.36 19.15 -7.25
C LYS A 168 7.55 19.26 -8.20
N SER A 169 8.74 18.98 -7.68
CA SER A 169 10.03 19.11 -8.35
C SER A 169 10.72 17.77 -8.65
N ALA A 170 10.46 16.73 -7.86
CA ALA A 170 10.84 15.36 -8.16
C ALA A 170 9.59 14.52 -8.45
N LEU A 171 9.43 14.07 -9.69
CA LEU A 171 8.30 13.21 -10.09
C LEU A 171 8.66 11.74 -9.90
N CYS A 172 7.67 10.92 -9.56
CA CYS A 172 7.84 9.47 -9.43
C CYS A 172 7.48 8.75 -10.75
N ASP A 173 8.42 7.99 -11.31
CA ASP A 173 8.25 7.24 -12.57
C ASP A 173 8.68 5.75 -12.46
N ASP A 174 8.95 5.30 -11.24
CA ASP A 174 9.37 3.92 -10.93
C ASP A 174 8.16 3.00 -10.63
N ASP A 175 8.30 1.71 -10.94
CA ASP A 175 7.29 0.67 -10.70
C ASP A 175 5.88 1.03 -11.22
N VAL A 176 4.90 1.25 -10.33
CA VAL A 176 3.51 1.62 -10.66
C VAL A 176 3.38 3.08 -11.10
N TYR A 177 4.35 3.93 -10.75
CA TYR A 177 4.27 5.37 -10.93
C TYR A 177 4.71 5.80 -12.33
N ARG A 178 4.04 6.83 -12.87
CA ARG A 178 4.26 7.38 -14.22
C ARG A 178 3.94 8.88 -14.24
N GLU A 179 4.30 9.62 -13.21
CA GLU A 179 3.88 11.02 -13.04
C GLU A 179 4.33 11.91 -14.19
N SER A 180 5.49 11.67 -14.80
CA SER A 180 6.00 12.46 -15.93
C SER A 180 5.14 12.35 -17.19
N ARG A 181 4.28 11.33 -17.27
CA ARG A 181 3.26 11.23 -18.31
C ARG A 181 2.37 12.48 -18.26
N TYR A 182 1.82 12.79 -17.10
CA TYR A 182 0.80 13.84 -16.93
C TYR A 182 1.36 15.19 -16.50
N PHE A 183 2.35 15.15 -15.60
CA PHE A 183 2.91 16.33 -14.94
C PHE A 183 4.30 16.67 -15.47
N LYS A 184 4.76 17.89 -15.17
CA LYS A 184 6.17 18.29 -15.32
C LYS A 184 6.73 18.71 -13.99
N SER A 185 8.01 18.42 -13.77
CA SER A 185 8.72 18.89 -12.59
C SER A 185 8.92 20.40 -12.64
N TRP A 186 8.78 21.03 -11.48
CA TRP A 186 9.16 22.43 -11.32
C TRP A 186 10.68 22.59 -11.38
N LYS A 187 11.16 23.44 -12.29
CA LYS A 187 12.60 23.62 -12.59
C LYS A 187 13.13 25.04 -12.35
N PHE A 188 12.29 25.95 -11.85
CA PHE A 188 12.68 27.35 -11.66
C PHE A 188 13.34 27.63 -10.31
N GLY A 189 13.77 26.59 -9.59
CA GLY A 189 14.35 26.73 -8.24
C GLY A 189 13.39 27.42 -7.28
N THR A 190 13.93 28.29 -6.44
CA THR A 190 13.20 29.06 -5.41
C THR A 190 12.53 30.33 -5.94
N ASN A 191 12.33 30.44 -7.26
CA ASN A 191 11.62 31.57 -7.83
C ASN A 191 10.11 31.46 -7.58
N LEU A 192 9.50 32.59 -7.19
CA LEU A 192 8.05 32.74 -7.07
C LEU A 192 7.51 33.57 -8.23
N GLU A 193 6.56 32.99 -8.94
CA GLU A 193 5.77 33.65 -9.97
C GLU A 193 4.41 34.05 -9.38
N LYS A 194 3.65 34.88 -10.08
CA LYS A 194 2.28 35.25 -9.69
C LYS A 194 1.28 34.79 -10.75
N ILE A 195 0.18 34.19 -10.31
CA ILE A 195 -0.90 33.75 -11.19
C ILE A 195 -2.25 34.33 -10.78
N ASP A 196 -3.12 34.55 -11.77
CA ASP A 196 -4.49 35.04 -11.61
C ASP A 196 -5.47 33.86 -11.57
N LEU A 197 -6.23 33.77 -10.47
CA LEU A 197 -7.23 32.72 -10.24
C LEU A 197 -8.67 33.18 -10.47
N ARG A 198 -8.90 34.43 -10.89
CA ARG A 198 -10.26 34.96 -11.16
C ARG A 198 -10.96 34.20 -12.27
N GLN A 199 -10.21 33.66 -13.24
CA GLN A 199 -10.75 32.78 -14.28
C GLN A 199 -11.41 31.51 -13.72
N PHE A 200 -10.96 31.05 -12.54
CA PHE A 200 -11.57 29.95 -11.82
C PHE A 200 -12.61 30.42 -10.82
N GLY A 201 -12.95 31.71 -10.75
CA GLY A 201 -13.91 32.31 -9.82
C GLY A 201 -13.40 32.43 -8.37
N ILE A 202 -12.09 32.50 -8.17
CA ILE A 202 -11.45 32.84 -6.89
C ILE A 202 -10.95 34.29 -7.01
N ASP A 203 -11.41 35.19 -6.14
CA ASP A 203 -11.08 36.62 -6.22
C ASP A 203 -9.66 36.92 -5.71
N GLN A 204 -8.65 36.40 -6.41
CA GLN A 204 -7.23 36.62 -6.14
C GLN A 204 -6.45 36.69 -7.46
N GLU A 205 -5.95 37.89 -7.80
CA GLU A 205 -5.18 38.15 -9.03
C GLU A 205 -3.69 37.80 -8.91
N ASN A 206 -3.16 37.79 -7.69
CA ASN A 206 -1.72 37.71 -7.43
C ASN A 206 -1.39 36.60 -6.43
N VAL A 207 -1.63 35.33 -6.80
CA VAL A 207 -1.28 34.17 -5.98
C VAL A 207 0.13 33.70 -6.30
N PHE A 208 0.95 33.47 -5.27
CA PHE A 208 2.32 32.99 -5.47
C PHE A 208 2.34 31.52 -5.95
N PHE A 209 3.11 31.26 -7.00
CA PHE A 209 3.32 29.93 -7.59
C PHE A 209 4.81 29.64 -7.65
N GLY A 210 5.26 28.56 -7.00
CA GLY A 210 6.66 28.16 -6.97
C GLY A 210 7.13 27.67 -5.60
N HIS A 211 8.42 27.76 -5.34
CA HIS A 211 9.04 27.26 -4.10
C HIS A 211 9.38 28.43 -3.17
N GLY A 212 8.76 28.47 -1.99
CA GLY A 212 8.97 29.54 -1.00
C GLY A 212 8.51 29.13 0.40
N ILE A 213 8.79 30.00 1.37
CA ILE A 213 8.44 29.80 2.78
C ILE A 213 7.24 30.67 3.14
N VAL A 214 6.21 30.08 3.75
CA VAL A 214 5.11 30.87 4.34
C VAL A 214 5.45 31.17 5.80
N LYS A 215 5.36 32.43 6.20
CA LYS A 215 5.66 32.90 7.55
C LYS A 215 4.43 33.56 8.17
N THR A 216 4.01 33.07 9.33
CA THR A 216 2.90 33.63 10.11
C THR A 216 3.29 34.90 10.87
N LYS A 217 2.29 35.63 11.39
CA LYS A 217 2.48 36.87 12.16
C LYS A 217 3.29 36.65 13.43
N ASP A 218 3.06 35.51 14.09
CA ASP A 218 3.78 35.01 15.26
C ASP A 218 5.05 34.20 14.91
N ASN A 219 5.58 34.41 13.70
CA ASN A 219 6.89 33.95 13.25
C ASN A 219 7.05 32.42 13.18
N VAL A 220 6.01 31.68 12.80
CA VAL A 220 6.12 30.27 12.41
C VAL A 220 6.43 30.18 10.92
N LYS A 221 7.50 29.48 10.54
CA LYS A 221 7.91 29.26 9.16
C LYS A 221 7.52 27.86 8.69
N ILE A 222 6.84 27.80 7.55
CA ILE A 222 6.29 26.56 6.97
C ILE A 222 6.80 26.40 5.53
N ALA A 223 7.17 25.18 5.17
CA ALA A 223 7.50 24.81 3.80
C ALA A 223 6.84 23.49 3.40
N ILE A 224 6.80 23.24 2.09
CA ILE A 224 6.22 22.04 1.48
C ILE A 224 7.35 21.14 0.97
N GLU A 225 7.12 19.84 1.09
CA GLU A 225 7.77 18.77 0.33
C GLU A 225 6.66 17.83 -0.17
N ILE A 226 6.83 17.15 -1.30
CA ILE A 226 5.78 16.28 -1.87
C ILE A 226 6.35 14.88 -2.14
N CYS A 227 5.88 13.89 -1.38
CA CYS A 227 6.15 12.47 -1.56
C CYS A 227 7.62 12.13 -1.88
N GLU A 228 7.90 11.73 -3.13
CA GLU A 228 9.20 11.31 -3.69
C GLU A 228 10.35 12.27 -3.37
N GLU A 229 10.06 13.56 -3.23
CA GLU A 229 11.04 14.59 -2.88
C GLU A 229 11.78 14.30 -1.58
N LEU A 230 11.17 13.58 -0.63
CA LEU A 230 11.77 13.17 0.65
C LEU A 230 13.03 12.32 0.45
N TRP A 231 12.99 11.35 -0.45
CA TRP A 231 14.09 10.41 -0.68
C TRP A 231 14.84 10.65 -2.00
N ALA A 232 14.54 11.76 -2.68
CA ALA A 232 15.41 12.28 -3.72
C ALA A 232 16.81 12.57 -3.15
N ALA A 233 17.85 12.29 -3.94
CA ALA A 233 19.25 12.45 -3.51
C ALA A 233 19.56 13.86 -2.95
N LYS A 234 18.86 14.88 -3.45
CA LYS A 234 18.87 16.24 -2.90
C LYS A 234 17.45 16.65 -2.53
N SER A 235 16.97 16.14 -1.39
CA SER A 235 15.66 16.50 -0.83
C SER A 235 15.52 18.02 -0.57
N PRO A 236 14.38 18.64 -0.93
CA PRO A 236 14.05 20.04 -0.60
C PRO A 236 14.10 20.33 0.90
N SER A 237 13.81 19.34 1.75
CA SER A 237 13.87 19.49 3.22
C SER A 237 15.22 19.99 3.71
N VAL A 238 16.33 19.65 3.03
CA VAL A 238 17.67 20.17 3.37
C VAL A 238 17.68 21.69 3.27
N LEU A 239 17.19 22.24 2.15
CA LEU A 239 17.12 23.69 1.95
C LEU A 239 16.22 24.34 3.01
N TRP A 240 15.04 23.75 3.27
CA TRP A 240 14.10 24.27 4.27
C TRP A 240 14.69 24.30 5.68
N ALA A 241 15.41 23.26 6.07
CA ALA A 241 16.09 23.23 7.36
C ALA A 241 17.16 24.32 7.49
N LEU A 242 17.95 24.55 6.43
CA LEU A 242 18.98 25.60 6.40
C LEU A 242 18.40 27.02 6.44
N GLN A 243 17.17 27.21 5.95
CA GLN A 243 16.44 28.49 6.05
C GLN A 243 15.73 28.70 7.40
N GLY A 244 15.88 27.74 8.32
CA GLY A 244 15.26 27.77 9.64
C GLY A 244 13.75 27.57 9.60
N VAL A 245 13.23 26.78 8.65
CA VAL A 245 11.80 26.42 8.60
C VAL A 245 11.44 25.57 9.83
N ASP A 246 10.37 25.94 10.54
CA ASP A 246 9.94 25.24 11.75
C ASP A 246 9.20 23.93 11.39
N ILE A 247 8.33 23.98 10.38
CA ILE A 247 7.44 22.89 9.98
C ILE A 247 7.59 22.59 8.49
N ILE A 248 7.91 21.34 8.16
CA ILE A 248 7.90 20.83 6.78
C ILE A 248 6.68 19.93 6.63
N CYS A 249 5.82 20.24 5.65
CA CYS A 249 4.60 19.52 5.36
C CYS A 249 4.82 18.62 4.13
N ASN A 250 4.70 17.31 4.31
CA ASN A 250 4.79 16.32 3.25
C ASN A 250 3.41 15.69 2.97
N GLY A 251 2.81 16.06 1.84
CA GLY A 251 1.68 15.34 1.26
C GLY A 251 2.17 14.19 0.37
N SER A 252 1.62 13.00 0.54
CA SER A 252 2.08 11.76 -0.10
C SER A 252 0.97 10.89 -0.67
N GLY A 253 1.25 10.25 -1.81
CA GLY A 253 0.52 9.11 -2.38
C GLY A 253 1.38 7.84 -2.44
N SER A 254 1.86 7.37 -1.29
CA SER A 254 2.78 6.23 -1.20
C SER A 254 2.03 4.92 -0.94
N HIS A 255 1.93 4.08 -1.99
CA HIS A 255 1.23 2.79 -1.93
C HIS A 255 1.99 1.74 -1.10
N HIS A 256 1.22 0.77 -0.61
CA HIS A 256 1.67 -0.41 0.11
C HIS A 256 2.47 -1.36 -0.79
N VAL A 257 3.58 -1.83 -0.24
CA VAL A 257 4.32 -3.01 -0.67
C VAL A 257 4.75 -3.70 0.62
N LEU A 258 4.79 -5.03 0.65
CA LEU A 258 5.19 -5.79 1.82
C LEU A 258 6.52 -5.27 2.39
N GLY A 259 6.51 -4.88 3.66
CA GLY A 259 7.65 -4.39 4.43
C GLY A 259 8.11 -2.95 4.09
N LYS A 260 7.53 -2.31 3.07
CA LYS A 260 7.90 -0.95 2.64
C LYS A 260 7.46 0.10 3.64
N SER A 261 6.30 -0.06 4.27
CA SER A 261 5.72 0.93 5.18
C SER A 261 6.62 1.19 6.40
N ALA A 262 7.12 0.11 7.01
CA ALA A 262 8.06 0.18 8.12
C ALA A 262 9.36 0.90 7.72
N LYS A 263 9.93 0.54 6.56
CA LYS A 263 11.14 1.18 6.02
C LYS A 263 10.90 2.66 5.73
N ARG A 264 9.79 3.02 5.09
CA ARG A 264 9.45 4.41 4.74
C ARG A 264 9.39 5.30 5.99
N ILE A 265 8.68 4.86 7.03
CA ILE A 265 8.58 5.68 8.25
C ILE A 265 9.90 5.72 9.02
N SER A 266 10.52 4.56 9.28
CA SER A 266 11.71 4.51 10.14
C SER A 266 12.98 5.01 9.47
N GLN A 267 13.22 4.67 8.20
CA GLN A 267 14.50 4.93 7.50
C GLN A 267 14.48 6.18 6.63
N LEU A 268 13.29 6.68 6.25
CA LEU A 268 13.19 7.88 5.41
C LEU A 268 12.63 9.05 6.22
N VAL A 269 11.41 8.93 6.73
CA VAL A 269 10.72 10.03 7.42
C VAL A 269 11.41 10.37 8.76
N GLN A 270 11.64 9.37 9.62
CA GLN A 270 12.23 9.57 10.93
C GLN A 270 13.71 9.99 10.85
N ASP A 271 14.50 9.34 10.00
CA ASP A 271 15.91 9.67 9.80
C ASP A 271 16.08 11.09 9.22
N LEU A 272 15.23 11.52 8.29
CA LEU A 272 15.26 12.90 7.79
C LEU A 272 14.99 13.89 8.93
N SER A 273 13.94 13.67 9.72
CA SER A 273 13.60 14.52 10.87
C SER A 273 14.74 14.56 11.92
N SER A 274 15.41 13.42 12.15
CA SER A 274 16.58 13.34 13.04
C SER A 274 17.78 14.08 12.45
N LYS A 275 18.01 13.99 11.15
CA LYS A 275 19.17 14.59 10.49
C LYS A 275 19.07 16.12 10.43
N LEU A 276 17.88 16.63 10.13
CA LEU A 276 17.66 18.05 9.85
C LEU A 276 17.04 18.82 11.02
N GLY A 277 16.41 18.13 11.97
CA GLY A 277 15.57 18.76 12.98
C GLY A 277 14.34 19.46 12.38
N GLY A 278 13.46 19.94 13.24
CA GLY A 278 12.18 20.52 12.82
C GLY A 278 11.02 19.59 13.05
N ILE A 279 9.82 20.15 12.95
CA ILE A 279 8.60 19.38 12.87
C ILE A 279 8.43 18.91 11.43
N TYR A 280 8.20 17.62 11.27
CA TYR A 280 7.93 16.99 9.98
C TYR A 280 6.55 16.34 10.02
N LEU A 281 5.67 16.79 9.15
CA LEU A 281 4.28 16.33 9.07
C LEU A 281 4.13 15.49 7.80
N TYR A 282 4.08 14.18 7.95
CA TYR A 282 3.89 13.24 6.84
C TYR A 282 2.43 12.84 6.76
N SER A 283 1.74 13.19 5.68
CA SER A 283 0.33 12.86 5.42
C SER A 283 0.22 12.03 4.14
N ASN A 284 -0.34 10.84 4.24
CA ASN A 284 -0.41 9.86 3.16
C ASN A 284 -1.85 9.39 2.91
N LEU A 285 -2.16 9.06 1.65
CA LEU A 285 -3.40 8.36 1.32
C LEU A 285 -3.56 7.07 2.13
N ARG A 286 -4.81 6.65 2.30
CA ARG A 286 -5.17 5.30 2.72
C ARG A 286 -6.24 4.73 1.80
N GLY A 287 -6.38 3.41 1.78
CA GLY A 287 -7.47 2.76 1.04
C GLY A 287 -7.18 2.52 -0.44
N PHE A 288 -8.23 2.34 -1.24
CA PHE A 288 -8.15 1.93 -2.65
C PHE A 288 -8.82 2.98 -3.53
N ASP A 289 -8.05 3.78 -4.27
CA ASP A 289 -8.56 4.96 -4.98
C ASP A 289 -8.97 4.72 -6.45
N GLY A 290 -8.99 3.46 -6.93
CA GLY A 290 -9.44 3.12 -8.29
C GLY A 290 -8.43 2.37 -9.16
N ASP A 291 -7.15 2.26 -8.78
CA ASP A 291 -6.15 1.42 -9.49
C ASP A 291 -5.73 0.21 -8.63
N ARG A 292 -4.87 -0.67 -9.15
CA ARG A 292 -4.39 -1.93 -8.55
C ARG A 292 -3.52 -1.80 -7.29
N VAL A 293 -3.50 -0.64 -6.66
CA VAL A 293 -2.70 -0.34 -5.48
C VAL A 293 -3.59 -0.07 -4.26
N TYR A 294 -3.03 -0.29 -3.08
CA TYR A 294 -3.64 0.10 -1.82
C TYR A 294 -2.72 1.06 -1.09
N PHE A 295 -3.25 2.15 -0.55
CA PHE A 295 -2.49 3.08 0.28
C PHE A 295 -2.67 2.72 1.74
N ASP A 296 -1.59 2.70 2.50
CA ASP A 296 -1.53 2.13 3.85
C ASP A 296 -1.79 3.14 4.98
N GLY A 297 -1.89 4.44 4.68
CA GLY A 297 -1.96 5.50 5.68
C GLY A 297 -0.59 5.73 6.32
N MET A 298 -0.49 5.51 7.64
CA MET A 298 0.73 5.75 8.43
C MET A 298 1.18 7.22 8.49
N SER A 299 0.23 8.14 8.33
CA SER A 299 0.50 9.57 8.49
C SER A 299 1.03 9.84 9.89
N SER A 300 2.10 10.61 10.00
CA SER A 300 2.92 10.69 11.21
C SER A 300 3.33 12.13 11.51
N ILE A 301 3.33 12.47 12.81
CA ILE A 301 3.85 13.75 13.32
C ILE A 301 5.19 13.48 13.99
N LEU A 302 6.24 14.12 13.50
CA LEU A 302 7.60 13.97 14.03
C LEU A 302 8.18 15.31 14.43
N GLN A 303 9.05 15.30 15.45
CA GLN A 303 9.92 16.42 15.75
C GLN A 303 11.31 15.91 16.12
N ASN A 304 12.34 16.41 15.44
CA ASN A 304 13.75 16.11 15.74
C ASN A 304 14.06 14.60 15.85
N GLY A 305 13.48 13.78 14.96
CA GLY A 305 13.68 12.32 14.92
C GLY A 305 12.79 11.51 15.89
N GLN A 306 11.92 12.16 16.66
CA GLN A 306 10.96 11.50 17.54
C GLN A 306 9.56 11.53 16.92
N ILE A 307 8.85 10.41 16.95
CA ILE A 307 7.46 10.31 16.49
C ILE A 307 6.55 10.62 17.68
N TYR A 308 5.56 11.50 17.48
CA TYR A 308 4.61 11.90 18.52
C TYR A 308 3.23 11.28 18.32
N LYS A 309 2.80 11.16 17.06
CA LYS A 309 1.55 10.50 16.68
C LYS A 309 1.71 9.81 15.34
N GLN A 310 0.90 8.78 15.13
CA GLN A 310 0.86 8.02 13.90
C GLN A 310 -0.54 7.43 13.69
N VAL A 311 -1.10 7.66 12.51
CA VAL A 311 -2.32 7.00 12.04
C VAL A 311 -2.03 5.51 11.84
N LYS A 312 -2.92 4.64 12.32
CA LYS A 312 -2.78 3.19 12.16
C LYS A 312 -2.78 2.74 10.69
N GLN A 313 -2.01 1.69 10.44
CA GLN A 313 -1.90 1.04 9.12
C GLN A 313 -3.16 0.22 8.78
N PHE A 314 -3.65 0.33 7.54
CA PHE A 314 -4.72 -0.51 6.96
C PHE A 314 -6.10 -0.52 7.66
N GLU A 315 -6.37 0.42 8.57
CA GLU A 315 -7.72 0.58 9.12
C GLU A 315 -8.70 1.10 8.04
N LEU A 316 -9.99 0.80 8.21
CA LEU A 316 -11.01 1.06 7.20
C LEU A 316 -11.54 2.50 7.19
N GLU A 317 -11.30 3.29 8.24
CA GLU A 317 -11.95 4.61 8.34
C GLU A 317 -11.61 5.49 7.15
N ASP A 318 -12.62 6.16 6.58
CA ASP A 318 -12.44 7.06 5.45
C ASP A 318 -11.68 8.33 5.86
N VAL A 319 -11.77 8.73 7.14
CA VAL A 319 -11.10 9.92 7.69
C VAL A 319 -10.41 9.64 9.03
N ALA A 320 -9.09 9.49 9.01
CA ALA A 320 -8.24 9.45 10.20
C ALA A 320 -7.43 10.75 10.35
N VAL A 321 -7.43 11.34 11.55
CA VAL A 321 -6.71 12.56 11.89
C VAL A 321 -5.96 12.33 13.19
N GLU A 322 -4.73 12.78 13.26
CA GLU A 322 -3.91 12.78 14.47
C GLU A 322 -3.38 14.19 14.74
N THR A 323 -3.35 14.62 16.00
CA THR A 323 -2.79 15.91 16.39
C THR A 323 -1.79 15.81 17.54
N ALA A 324 -0.83 16.71 17.56
CA ALA A 324 0.13 16.82 18.66
C ALA A 324 0.43 18.29 19.00
N LEU A 325 0.48 18.62 20.28
CA LEU A 325 0.97 19.90 20.77
C LEU A 325 2.48 19.84 20.96
N LEU A 326 3.22 20.63 20.17
CA LEU A 326 4.69 20.62 20.11
C LEU A 326 5.28 21.99 20.43
N ASN A 327 6.56 22.01 20.82
CA ASN A 327 7.32 23.22 21.12
C ASN A 327 8.26 23.58 19.96
N LEU A 328 7.98 24.65 19.22
CA LEU A 328 8.80 25.08 18.08
C LEU A 328 10.22 25.51 18.52
N ASN A 329 10.38 26.04 19.73
CA ASN A 329 11.70 26.43 20.25
C ASN A 329 12.65 25.23 20.41
N ALA A 330 12.12 24.01 20.55
CA ALA A 330 12.95 22.81 20.62
C ALA A 330 13.68 22.54 19.29
N THR A 331 13.14 23.00 18.15
CA THR A 331 13.78 22.89 16.84
C THR A 331 14.99 23.82 16.71
N GLU A 332 14.85 25.07 17.15
CA GLU A 332 15.97 26.03 17.14
C GLU A 332 17.14 25.53 17.99
N ALA A 333 16.84 25.06 19.21
CA ALA A 333 17.86 24.49 20.10
C ALA A 333 18.50 23.23 19.51
N TYR A 334 17.71 22.35 18.89
CA TYR A 334 18.21 21.12 18.26
C TYR A 334 19.19 21.43 17.11
N ARG A 335 18.78 22.30 16.19
CA ARG A 335 19.63 22.68 15.04
C ARG A 335 20.86 23.47 15.49
N GLY A 336 20.71 24.40 16.44
CA GLY A 336 21.82 25.20 16.97
C GLY A 336 22.89 24.37 17.67
N LYS A 337 22.53 23.22 18.26
CA LYS A 337 23.48 22.26 18.83
C LYS A 337 24.31 21.53 17.75
N ILE A 338 23.78 21.37 16.54
CA ILE A 338 24.45 20.65 15.45
C ILE A 338 25.33 21.65 14.68
N ALA A 339 26.60 21.74 15.08
CA ALA A 339 27.56 22.72 14.55
C ALA A 339 27.67 22.69 13.01
N SER A 340 27.69 21.51 12.40
CA SER A 340 27.75 21.37 10.94
C SER A 340 26.52 21.91 10.22
N LEU A 341 25.32 21.74 10.80
CA LEU A 341 24.09 22.28 10.24
C LEU A 341 24.03 23.80 10.39
N ALA A 342 24.45 24.32 11.54
CA ALA A 342 24.54 25.77 11.79
C ALA A 342 25.52 26.44 10.81
N GLU A 343 26.67 25.83 10.57
CA GLU A 343 27.67 26.32 9.61
C GLU A 343 27.15 26.29 8.16
N LEU A 344 26.42 25.25 7.76
CA LEU A 344 25.78 25.23 6.44
C LEU A 344 24.68 26.29 6.32
N SER A 345 23.97 26.56 7.41
CA SER A 345 22.88 27.55 7.43
C SER A 345 23.42 28.97 7.28
N SER A 346 24.59 29.28 7.88
CA SER A 346 25.21 30.63 7.83
C SER A 346 25.58 31.08 6.41
N ARG A 347 25.79 30.13 5.49
CA ARG A 347 26.14 30.36 4.09
C ARG A 347 25.02 30.02 3.09
N SER A 348 23.84 29.65 3.57
CA SER A 348 22.72 29.30 2.69
C SER A 348 22.16 30.54 2.02
N GLU A 349 21.95 30.47 0.71
CA GLU A 349 21.28 31.55 -0.02
C GLU A 349 19.85 31.76 0.49
N PRO A 350 19.40 33.00 0.68
CA PRO A 350 18.03 33.29 1.12
C PRO A 350 16.98 32.79 0.12
N VAL A 351 15.88 32.27 0.65
CA VAL A 351 14.69 31.86 -0.12
C VAL A 351 13.57 32.89 0.06
N PRO A 352 12.70 33.11 -0.95
CA PRO A 352 11.54 33.99 -0.78
C PRO A 352 10.64 33.59 0.40
N VAL A 353 10.20 34.60 1.15
CA VAL A 353 9.31 34.46 2.30
C VAL A 353 8.01 35.22 2.05
N ILE A 354 6.88 34.53 2.19
CA ILE A 354 5.52 35.07 2.07
C ILE A 354 4.97 35.25 3.48
N SER A 355 4.88 36.50 3.92
CA SER A 355 4.31 36.83 5.23
C SER A 355 2.79 36.86 5.18
N ILE A 356 2.13 36.20 6.14
CA ILE A 356 0.67 36.15 6.26
C ILE A 356 0.22 36.70 7.62
N ASP A 357 -0.89 37.43 7.66
CA ASP A 357 -1.47 37.99 8.89
C ASP A 357 -2.35 36.94 9.60
N LEU A 358 -1.70 35.94 10.18
CA LEU A 358 -2.33 34.87 10.95
C LEU A 358 -1.46 34.53 12.16
N GLU A 359 -2.08 34.33 13.32
CA GLU A 359 -1.43 33.78 14.52
C GLU A 359 -1.90 32.33 14.70
N VAL A 360 -0.97 31.39 14.86
CA VAL A 360 -1.25 29.94 14.97
C VAL A 360 -0.61 29.31 16.21
N VAL A 361 0.24 30.05 16.91
CA VAL A 361 0.80 29.66 18.20
C VAL A 361 -0.31 29.67 19.25
N SER A 362 -0.31 28.63 20.08
CA SER A 362 -1.28 28.47 21.15
C SER A 362 -1.17 29.61 22.16
N LYS A 363 -2.30 30.28 22.38
CA LYS A 363 -2.43 31.31 23.44
C LYS A 363 -2.37 30.73 24.84
N GLN A 364 -2.58 29.42 24.98
CA GLN A 364 -2.57 28.70 26.26
C GLN A 364 -1.43 27.67 26.27
N ILE A 365 -0.72 27.58 27.39
CA ILE A 365 0.29 26.54 27.60
C ILE A 365 -0.45 25.24 27.97
N GLY A 366 -0.66 24.39 26.98
CA GLY A 366 -1.25 23.06 27.16
C GLY A 366 -0.22 22.01 27.59
N LYS A 367 -0.69 20.81 27.95
CA LYS A 367 0.17 19.65 28.18
C LYS A 367 0.77 19.19 26.85
N LEU A 368 2.10 19.23 26.74
CA LEU A 368 2.82 18.69 25.58
C LEU A 368 2.53 17.21 25.38
N ASP A 369 2.42 16.80 24.12
CA ASP A 369 2.45 15.39 23.75
C ASP A 369 3.87 14.84 23.94
N MET A 370 3.95 13.56 24.31
CA MET A 370 5.22 12.86 24.50
C MET A 370 5.52 11.98 23.28
N PRO A 371 6.80 11.76 22.94
CA PRO A 371 7.17 10.79 21.92
C PRO A 371 6.59 9.40 22.19
N ILE A 372 6.21 8.71 21.12
CA ILE A 372 5.74 7.33 21.13
C ILE A 372 6.76 6.42 20.44
N LYS A 373 6.74 5.14 20.81
CA LYS A 373 7.43 4.11 20.05
C LYS A 373 6.51 3.68 18.90
N PRO A 374 6.92 3.80 17.62
CA PRO A 374 6.10 3.33 16.51
C PRO A 374 5.96 1.80 16.55
N GLU A 375 4.79 1.30 16.17
CA GLU A 375 4.53 -0.11 15.97
C GLU A 375 4.50 -0.39 14.46
N PHE A 376 5.35 -1.30 14.00
CA PHE A 376 5.44 -1.68 12.61
C PHE A 376 5.01 -3.13 12.43
N MET A 377 4.14 -3.38 11.45
CA MET A 377 3.78 -4.73 11.05
C MET A 377 4.94 -5.40 10.31
N THR A 378 5.12 -6.69 10.56
CA THR A 378 5.96 -7.55 9.72
C THR A 378 5.25 -7.83 8.39
N GLU A 379 6.00 -8.17 7.33
CA GLU A 379 5.44 -8.56 6.02
C GLU A 379 4.32 -9.61 6.16
N ARG A 380 4.53 -10.60 7.04
CA ARG A 380 3.56 -11.64 7.36
C ARG A 380 2.27 -11.10 7.99
N GLN A 381 2.38 -10.11 8.88
CA GLN A 381 1.22 -9.46 9.48
C GLN A 381 0.49 -8.59 8.45
N GLU A 382 1.20 -7.91 7.56
CA GLU A 382 0.57 -7.07 6.53
C GLU A 382 -0.37 -7.89 5.62
N LEU A 383 -0.08 -9.17 5.35
CA LEU A 383 -0.98 -10.08 4.63
C LEU A 383 -2.36 -10.27 5.28
N PHE A 384 -2.46 -10.13 6.61
CA PHE A 384 -3.73 -10.22 7.33
C PHE A 384 -4.54 -8.92 7.28
N HIS A 385 -3.97 -7.84 6.76
CA HIS A 385 -4.57 -6.50 6.84
C HIS A 385 -4.73 -5.84 5.47
N ALA A 386 -3.69 -5.83 4.63
CA ALA A 386 -3.69 -5.11 3.37
C ALA A 386 -4.65 -5.72 2.31
N PRO A 387 -4.53 -6.99 1.88
CA PRO A 387 -5.50 -7.56 0.94
C PRO A 387 -6.94 -7.57 1.48
N PRO A 388 -7.21 -7.91 2.75
CA PRO A 388 -8.55 -7.79 3.33
C PRO A 388 -9.15 -6.38 3.24
N ALA A 389 -8.37 -5.34 3.57
CA ALA A 389 -8.86 -3.97 3.50
C ALA A 389 -9.06 -3.50 2.05
N TYR A 390 -8.20 -3.95 1.13
CA TYR A 390 -8.36 -3.72 -0.31
C TYR A 390 -9.67 -4.34 -0.83
N LEU A 391 -9.95 -5.60 -0.50
CA LEU A 391 -11.19 -6.28 -0.89
C LEU A 391 -12.41 -5.51 -0.40
N TRP A 392 -12.43 -5.05 0.85
CA TRP A 392 -13.57 -4.28 1.37
C TRP A 392 -13.81 -2.98 0.58
N HIS A 393 -12.76 -2.19 0.37
CA HIS A 393 -12.87 -0.94 -0.36
C HIS A 393 -13.22 -1.16 -1.83
N TYR A 394 -12.71 -2.22 -2.46
CA TYR A 394 -13.07 -2.59 -3.81
C TYR A 394 -14.56 -2.94 -3.90
N LEU A 395 -15.03 -3.83 -3.02
CA LEU A 395 -16.42 -4.27 -2.98
C LEU A 395 -17.38 -3.07 -2.86
N ARG A 396 -17.18 -2.22 -1.84
CA ARG A 396 -18.10 -1.12 -1.56
C ARG A 396 -18.12 -0.03 -2.65
N ARG A 397 -17.03 0.10 -3.43
CA ARG A 397 -16.94 1.07 -4.55
C ARG A 397 -17.41 0.49 -5.88
N SER A 398 -17.42 -0.83 -6.03
CA SER A 398 -17.80 -1.51 -7.28
C SER A 398 -19.30 -1.55 -7.55
N GLY A 399 -20.14 -1.40 -6.52
CA GLY A 399 -21.58 -1.64 -6.61
C GLY A 399 -21.97 -3.12 -6.69
N ALA A 400 -21.01 -4.05 -6.56
CA ALA A 400 -21.28 -5.48 -6.47
C ALA A 400 -21.87 -5.86 -5.11
N SER A 401 -22.63 -6.94 -5.10
CA SER A 401 -23.35 -7.45 -3.92
C SER A 401 -22.52 -8.43 -3.09
N GLY A 402 -21.35 -8.82 -3.59
CA GLY A 402 -20.47 -9.76 -2.93
C GLY A 402 -19.42 -10.32 -3.89
N TYR A 403 -18.91 -11.49 -3.52
CA TYR A 403 -17.84 -12.19 -4.22
C TYR A 403 -18.25 -13.62 -4.57
N PHE A 404 -17.76 -14.06 -5.73
CA PHE A 404 -17.79 -15.45 -6.16
C PHE A 404 -16.36 -15.99 -6.28
N LEU A 405 -16.06 -17.13 -5.66
CA LEU A 405 -14.76 -17.80 -5.79
C LEU A 405 -14.92 -19.26 -6.25
N PRO A 406 -14.27 -19.67 -7.36
CA PRO A 406 -14.00 -21.06 -7.66
C PRO A 406 -13.04 -21.65 -6.62
N LEU A 407 -13.58 -22.35 -5.62
CA LEU A 407 -12.79 -22.89 -4.51
C LEU A 407 -12.34 -24.31 -4.83
N SER A 408 -11.03 -24.51 -4.99
CA SER A 408 -10.45 -25.79 -5.43
C SER A 408 -10.02 -26.73 -4.29
N GLY A 409 -10.01 -26.25 -3.04
CA GLY A 409 -9.43 -26.99 -1.92
C GLY A 409 -7.89 -27.00 -1.90
N GLY A 410 -7.27 -26.15 -2.73
CA GLY A 410 -5.82 -25.90 -2.76
C GLY A 410 -5.42 -24.61 -2.04
N ALA A 411 -4.11 -24.43 -1.84
CA ALA A 411 -3.56 -23.32 -1.03
C ALA A 411 -3.97 -21.94 -1.53
N ASP A 412 -3.99 -21.70 -2.83
CA ASP A 412 -4.20 -20.34 -3.34
C ASP A 412 -5.65 -19.88 -3.20
N SER A 413 -6.60 -20.70 -3.62
CA SER A 413 -8.03 -20.42 -3.43
C SER A 413 -8.41 -20.43 -1.95
N GLY A 414 -7.77 -21.28 -1.13
CA GLY A 414 -7.87 -21.23 0.32
C GLY A 414 -7.39 -19.90 0.91
N ALA A 415 -6.26 -19.36 0.45
CA ALA A 415 -5.75 -18.07 0.92
C ALA A 415 -6.71 -16.92 0.59
N VAL A 416 -7.29 -16.92 -0.62
CA VAL A 416 -8.32 -15.94 -1.01
C VAL A 416 -9.55 -16.05 -0.11
N ALA A 417 -10.03 -17.26 0.17
CA ALA A 417 -11.17 -17.48 1.07
C ALA A 417 -10.88 -16.98 2.51
N ALA A 418 -9.67 -17.23 3.03
CA ALA A 418 -9.25 -16.71 4.32
C ALA A 418 -9.17 -15.17 4.35
N MET A 419 -8.72 -14.54 3.27
CA MET A 419 -8.69 -13.08 3.15
C MET A 419 -10.09 -12.45 3.14
N ILE A 420 -11.09 -13.12 2.55
CA ILE A 420 -12.50 -12.67 2.61
C ILE A 420 -13.07 -12.75 4.03
N TYR A 421 -12.73 -13.81 4.78
CA TYR A 421 -13.10 -13.87 6.19
C TYR A 421 -12.46 -12.71 6.98
N LEU A 422 -11.16 -12.47 6.79
CA LEU A 422 -10.44 -11.38 7.47
C LEU A 422 -10.97 -9.99 7.06
N MET A 423 -11.47 -9.84 5.83
CA MET A 423 -12.14 -8.63 5.37
C MET A 423 -13.40 -8.40 6.22
N CYS A 424 -14.26 -9.42 6.34
CA CYS A 424 -15.48 -9.34 7.13
C CYS A 424 -15.16 -9.11 8.62
N GLU A 425 -14.15 -9.79 9.16
CA GLU A 425 -13.67 -9.58 10.53
C GLU A 425 -13.26 -8.12 10.76
N LYS A 426 -12.54 -7.52 9.82
CA LYS A 426 -12.11 -6.12 9.91
C LYS A 426 -13.29 -5.14 9.88
N VAL A 427 -14.30 -5.41 9.05
CA VAL A 427 -15.55 -4.62 9.02
C VAL A 427 -16.27 -4.71 10.37
N CYS A 428 -16.47 -5.92 10.90
CA CYS A 428 -17.10 -6.13 12.19
C CYS A 428 -16.34 -5.43 13.34
N GLN A 429 -15.00 -5.55 13.37
CA GLN A 429 -14.15 -4.85 14.34
C GLN A 429 -14.27 -3.33 14.25
N THR A 430 -14.42 -2.79 13.03
CA THR A 430 -14.63 -1.36 12.80
C THR A 430 -15.98 -0.92 13.37
N ILE A 431 -17.05 -1.68 13.12
CA ILE A 431 -18.38 -1.42 13.69
C ILE A 431 -18.34 -1.45 15.22
N GLU A 432 -17.70 -2.47 15.80
CA GLU A 432 -17.54 -2.60 17.25
C GLU A 432 -16.75 -1.44 17.86
N LYS A 433 -15.71 -0.95 17.18
CA LYS A 433 -14.96 0.23 17.60
C LYS A 433 -15.87 1.46 17.69
N TYR A 434 -16.65 1.75 16.66
CA TYR A 434 -17.59 2.88 16.66
C TYR A 434 -18.67 2.75 17.73
N ASN A 435 -19.24 1.55 17.89
CA ASN A 435 -20.21 1.25 18.95
C ASN A 435 -19.63 1.53 20.33
N ARG A 436 -18.38 1.10 20.59
CA ARG A 436 -17.69 1.32 21.87
C ARG A 436 -17.38 2.79 22.13
N GLU A 437 -17.06 3.54 21.08
CA GLU A 437 -16.80 4.98 21.17
C GLU A 437 -18.08 5.83 21.24
N ASN A 438 -19.28 5.23 21.12
CA ASN A 438 -20.56 5.93 20.98
C ASN A 438 -20.53 6.99 19.87
N LYS A 439 -19.86 6.66 18.76
CA LYS A 439 -19.74 7.51 17.58
C LYS A 439 -20.45 6.86 16.41
N GLU A 440 -21.07 7.69 15.58
CA GLU A 440 -21.57 7.21 14.31
C GLU A 440 -20.38 6.87 13.39
N PRO A 441 -20.35 5.68 12.76
CA PRO A 441 -19.31 5.36 11.80
C PRO A 441 -19.37 6.30 10.61
N ASP A 442 -18.20 6.62 10.06
CA ASP A 442 -18.14 7.28 8.74
C ASP A 442 -18.60 6.30 7.64
N ASP A 443 -18.50 6.70 6.38
CA ASP A 443 -19.00 5.89 5.28
C ASP A 443 -18.18 4.59 5.05
N CYS A 444 -17.14 4.33 5.86
CA CYS A 444 -16.30 3.13 5.73
C CYS A 444 -17.06 1.82 5.90
N VAL A 445 -18.15 1.77 6.66
CA VAL A 445 -18.98 0.56 6.83
C VAL A 445 -20.29 0.62 6.03
N THR A 446 -20.40 1.59 5.12
CA THR A 446 -21.56 1.70 4.23
C THR A 446 -21.41 0.75 3.05
N PHE A 447 -22.43 -0.07 2.81
CA PHE A 447 -22.50 -1.05 1.74
C PHE A 447 -23.86 -0.97 1.05
N LEU A 448 -23.85 -0.77 -0.28
CA LEU A 448 -25.05 -0.61 -1.11
C LEU A 448 -26.06 0.42 -0.56
N GLY A 449 -25.55 1.51 0.02
CA GLY A 449 -26.35 2.62 0.56
C GLY A 449 -26.80 2.46 2.02
N GLU A 450 -26.51 1.31 2.65
CA GLU A 450 -26.88 1.04 4.04
C GLU A 450 -25.65 0.92 4.94
N LYS A 451 -25.76 1.41 6.18
CA LYS A 451 -24.71 1.23 7.19
C LYS A 451 -24.82 -0.16 7.81
N LEU A 452 -23.76 -0.94 7.69
CA LEU A 452 -23.71 -2.26 8.31
C LEU A 452 -23.68 -2.17 9.84
N THR A 453 -24.41 -3.08 10.49
CA THR A 453 -24.45 -3.22 11.96
C THR A 453 -24.04 -4.60 12.44
N GLU A 454 -23.77 -5.53 11.52
CA GLU A 454 -23.39 -6.91 11.84
C GLU A 454 -21.99 -6.94 12.47
N THR A 455 -21.89 -7.56 13.65
CA THR A 455 -20.61 -7.71 14.37
C THR A 455 -20.10 -9.16 14.36
N ASP A 456 -20.87 -10.11 13.81
CA ASP A 456 -20.42 -11.48 13.60
C ASP A 456 -19.81 -11.66 12.19
N PRO A 457 -18.48 -11.90 12.08
CA PRO A 457 -17.82 -12.05 10.80
C PRO A 457 -18.41 -13.16 9.93
N LYS A 458 -18.84 -14.29 10.51
CA LYS A 458 -19.36 -15.43 9.73
C LYS A 458 -20.71 -15.11 9.11
N LYS A 459 -21.56 -14.37 9.82
CA LYS A 459 -22.85 -13.89 9.27
C LYS A 459 -22.65 -12.85 8.17
N LEU A 460 -21.59 -12.06 8.25
CA LEU A 460 -21.26 -11.14 7.18
C LEU A 460 -20.71 -11.89 5.96
N VAL A 461 -19.84 -12.88 6.16
CA VAL A 461 -19.36 -13.78 5.09
C VAL A 461 -20.54 -14.48 4.39
N SER A 462 -21.52 -14.99 5.12
CA SER A 462 -22.67 -15.68 4.51
C SER A 462 -23.58 -14.77 3.67
N LYS A 463 -23.49 -13.45 3.83
CA LYS A 463 -24.20 -12.48 2.98
C LYS A 463 -23.40 -12.09 1.74
N LEU A 464 -22.07 -12.08 1.86
CA LEU A 464 -21.17 -11.48 0.86
C LEU A 464 -20.39 -12.51 0.03
N PHE A 465 -20.29 -13.76 0.46
CA PHE A 465 -19.34 -14.70 -0.14
C PHE A 465 -19.99 -16.03 -0.56
N PHE A 466 -19.85 -16.30 -1.85
CA PHE A 466 -20.35 -17.50 -2.51
C PHE A 466 -19.18 -18.25 -3.13
N VAL A 467 -19.14 -19.56 -2.90
CA VAL A 467 -18.05 -20.40 -3.41
C VAL A 467 -18.62 -21.63 -4.09
N SER A 468 -17.90 -22.11 -5.11
CA SER A 468 -18.25 -23.36 -5.76
C SER A 468 -17.03 -24.23 -6.00
N TYR A 469 -17.13 -25.49 -5.59
CA TYR A 469 -16.20 -26.55 -5.99
C TYR A 469 -16.71 -27.16 -7.31
N MET A 470 -15.96 -26.94 -8.39
CA MET A 470 -16.33 -27.37 -9.74
C MET A 470 -15.58 -28.63 -10.12
N LYS A 471 -16.20 -29.78 -9.84
CA LYS A 471 -15.59 -31.10 -9.98
C LYS A 471 -15.68 -31.66 -11.39
N SER A 472 -14.72 -32.51 -11.71
CA SER A 472 -14.68 -33.36 -12.91
C SER A 472 -14.55 -34.83 -12.50
N SER A 473 -14.62 -35.75 -13.46
CA SER A 473 -14.41 -37.19 -13.26
C SER A 473 -13.08 -37.55 -12.61
N ASN A 474 -12.08 -36.68 -12.72
CA ASN A 474 -10.75 -36.84 -12.14
C ASN A 474 -10.60 -36.26 -10.72
N SER A 475 -11.62 -35.56 -10.22
CA SER A 475 -11.59 -34.89 -8.92
C SER A 475 -11.69 -35.89 -7.78
N SER A 476 -10.84 -35.73 -6.76
CA SER A 476 -10.85 -36.58 -5.56
C SER A 476 -11.94 -36.16 -4.56
N MET A 477 -12.39 -37.12 -3.73
CA MET A 477 -13.33 -36.77 -2.65
C MET A 477 -12.65 -35.88 -1.60
N GLU A 478 -11.35 -36.08 -1.41
CA GLU A 478 -10.53 -35.36 -0.45
C GLU A 478 -10.41 -33.87 -0.81
N THR A 479 -10.27 -33.49 -2.09
CA THR A 479 -10.26 -32.06 -2.48
C THR A 479 -11.62 -31.40 -2.29
N GLU A 480 -12.72 -32.10 -2.61
CA GLU A 480 -14.09 -31.61 -2.38
C GLU A 480 -14.34 -31.38 -0.87
N GLU A 481 -13.97 -32.34 -0.03
CA GLU A 481 -14.14 -32.26 1.43
C GLU A 481 -13.31 -31.13 2.04
N ARG A 482 -12.04 -30.96 1.62
CA ARG A 482 -11.21 -29.81 2.05
C ARG A 482 -11.85 -28.48 1.69
N ALA A 483 -12.34 -28.34 0.45
CA ALA A 483 -12.99 -27.12 0.00
C ALA A 483 -14.27 -26.82 0.82
N ARG A 484 -15.09 -27.85 1.07
CA ARG A 484 -16.30 -27.76 1.89
C ARG A 484 -15.99 -27.35 3.33
N ASN A 485 -15.08 -28.06 4.00
CA ASN A 485 -14.72 -27.81 5.39
C ASN A 485 -14.13 -26.39 5.57
N ALA A 486 -13.29 -25.95 4.62
CA ALA A 486 -12.77 -24.58 4.64
C ALA A 486 -13.87 -23.54 4.50
N ALA A 487 -14.77 -23.69 3.52
CA ALA A 487 -15.88 -22.77 3.27
C ALA A 487 -16.86 -22.68 4.46
N GLU A 488 -17.27 -23.83 5.00
CA GLU A 488 -18.19 -23.90 6.14
C GLU A 488 -17.55 -23.30 7.40
N SER A 489 -16.24 -23.50 7.61
CA SER A 489 -15.55 -22.96 8.80
C SER A 489 -15.54 -21.43 8.87
N ILE A 490 -15.56 -20.75 7.72
CA ILE A 490 -15.62 -19.28 7.61
C ILE A 490 -17.03 -18.73 7.40
N GLY A 491 -18.03 -19.59 7.19
CA GLY A 491 -19.43 -19.21 6.97
C GLY A 491 -19.79 -18.86 5.52
N ALA A 492 -19.02 -19.31 4.52
CA ALA A 492 -19.29 -19.05 3.11
C ALA A 492 -20.42 -19.94 2.55
N ASN A 493 -21.15 -19.44 1.55
CA ASN A 493 -22.17 -20.23 0.85
C ASN A 493 -21.49 -21.22 -0.10
N PHE A 494 -21.48 -22.50 0.27
CA PHE A 494 -20.80 -23.55 -0.49
C PHE A 494 -21.73 -24.30 -1.43
N SER A 495 -21.28 -24.54 -2.66
CA SER A 495 -21.96 -25.36 -3.66
C SER A 495 -20.98 -26.29 -4.37
N VAL A 496 -21.49 -27.40 -4.92
CA VAL A 496 -20.72 -28.32 -5.77
C VAL A 496 -21.39 -28.40 -7.13
N GLN A 497 -20.59 -28.28 -8.20
CA GLN A 497 -21.07 -28.38 -9.57
C GLN A 497 -20.18 -29.35 -10.34
N ASN A 498 -20.78 -30.24 -11.14
CA ASN A 498 -20.04 -31.16 -12.01
C ASN A 498 -19.95 -30.59 -13.43
N ILE A 499 -18.74 -30.47 -13.96
CA ILE A 499 -18.49 -29.97 -15.33
C ILE A 499 -18.46 -31.06 -16.40
N ASP A 500 -18.52 -32.34 -16.05
CA ASP A 500 -18.34 -33.47 -16.97
C ASP A 500 -19.32 -33.40 -18.15
N SER A 501 -20.60 -33.11 -17.91
CA SER A 501 -21.59 -32.99 -18.99
C SER A 501 -21.27 -31.86 -19.98
N ILE A 502 -20.68 -30.76 -19.49
CA ILE A 502 -20.25 -29.62 -20.31
C ILE A 502 -19.03 -30.02 -21.14
N VAL A 503 -18.06 -30.70 -20.51
CA VAL A 503 -16.84 -31.16 -21.17
C VAL A 503 -17.14 -32.23 -22.23
N GLU A 504 -18.01 -33.19 -21.94
CA GLU A 504 -18.44 -34.21 -22.90
C GLU A 504 -19.18 -33.59 -24.09
N SER A 505 -19.98 -32.54 -23.89
CA SER A 505 -20.61 -31.80 -24.98
C SER A 505 -19.59 -31.15 -25.92
N TYR A 506 -18.53 -30.54 -25.37
CA TYR A 506 -17.42 -30.00 -26.17
C TYR A 506 -16.65 -31.09 -26.91
N LYS A 507 -16.36 -32.22 -26.23
CA LYS A 507 -15.67 -33.37 -26.84
C LYS A 507 -16.47 -33.93 -28.01
N GLY A 508 -17.77 -34.18 -27.82
CA GLY A 508 -18.66 -34.68 -28.87
C GLY A 508 -18.72 -33.75 -30.07
N THR A 509 -18.97 -32.45 -29.85
CA THR A 509 -19.03 -31.45 -30.92
C THR A 509 -17.72 -31.37 -31.72
N PHE A 510 -16.57 -31.43 -31.04
CA PHE A 510 -15.26 -31.39 -31.69
C PHE A 510 -14.99 -32.67 -32.50
N ALA A 511 -15.29 -33.83 -31.93
CA ALA A 511 -15.13 -35.13 -32.56
C ALA A 511 -16.02 -35.25 -33.82
N ASP A 512 -17.28 -34.82 -33.75
CA ASP A 512 -18.21 -34.82 -34.88
C ASP A 512 -17.69 -33.95 -36.05
N SER A 513 -17.03 -32.84 -35.72
CA SER A 513 -16.55 -31.88 -36.72
C SER A 513 -15.18 -32.23 -37.33
N HIS A 514 -14.29 -32.88 -36.57
CA HIS A 514 -12.89 -33.07 -36.95
C HIS A 514 -12.42 -34.55 -36.94
N GLY A 515 -13.25 -35.48 -36.46
CA GLY A 515 -12.93 -36.90 -36.37
C GLY A 515 -11.85 -37.27 -35.33
N ILE A 516 -11.51 -36.35 -34.42
CA ILE A 516 -10.51 -36.58 -33.36
C ILE A 516 -11.20 -36.58 -32.01
N GLU A 517 -11.04 -37.66 -31.26
CA GLU A 517 -11.52 -37.77 -29.89
C GLU A 517 -10.46 -37.22 -28.90
N LEU A 518 -10.88 -36.29 -28.05
CA LEU A 518 -10.02 -35.76 -26.99
C LEU A 518 -9.92 -36.79 -25.86
N SER A 519 -8.72 -37.30 -25.61
CA SER A 519 -8.44 -38.28 -24.55
C SER A 519 -7.09 -38.02 -23.88
N HIS A 520 -6.98 -38.38 -22.59
CA HIS A 520 -5.73 -38.36 -21.84
C HIS A 520 -4.72 -39.41 -22.36
N ASP A 521 -5.21 -40.49 -22.96
CA ASP A 521 -4.38 -41.58 -23.50
C ASP A 521 -3.95 -41.35 -24.96
N HIS A 522 -4.36 -40.23 -25.56
CA HIS A 522 -4.02 -39.92 -26.95
C HIS A 522 -2.50 -39.73 -27.11
N PRO A 523 -1.84 -40.28 -28.15
CA PRO A 523 -0.37 -40.21 -28.29
C PRO A 523 0.17 -38.78 -28.49
N ASP A 524 -0.63 -37.87 -29.04
CA ASP A 524 -0.26 -36.46 -29.22
C ASP A 524 -0.58 -35.61 -27.97
N ARG A 525 0.45 -35.06 -27.34
CA ARG A 525 0.34 -34.18 -26.15
C ARG A 525 -0.57 -32.97 -26.38
N ARG A 526 -0.70 -32.47 -27.62
CA ARG A 526 -1.59 -31.34 -27.93
C ARG A 526 -3.05 -31.69 -27.68
N VAL A 527 -3.46 -32.93 -27.97
CA VAL A 527 -4.82 -33.44 -27.74
C VAL A 527 -5.09 -33.59 -26.25
N GLN A 528 -4.13 -34.15 -25.51
CA GLN A 528 -4.21 -34.27 -24.05
C GLN A 528 -4.34 -32.89 -23.37
N LEU A 529 -3.49 -31.94 -23.78
CA LEU A 529 -3.49 -30.57 -23.24
C LEU A 529 -4.77 -29.81 -23.63
N ALA A 530 -5.35 -30.08 -24.80
CA ALA A 530 -6.63 -29.50 -25.18
C ALA A 530 -7.76 -29.95 -24.24
N LEU A 531 -7.77 -31.22 -23.82
CA LEU A 531 -8.72 -31.75 -22.85
C LEU A 531 -8.56 -31.12 -21.45
N GLU A 532 -7.34 -30.92 -20.98
CA GLU A 532 -7.07 -30.19 -19.73
C GLU A 532 -7.56 -28.74 -19.81
N ASN A 533 -7.25 -28.07 -20.92
CA ASN A 533 -7.60 -26.66 -21.12
C ASN A 533 -9.12 -26.46 -21.21
N ILE A 534 -9.87 -27.37 -21.87
CA ILE A 534 -11.33 -27.21 -21.99
C ILE A 534 -12.02 -27.39 -20.65
N GLN A 535 -11.52 -28.29 -19.79
CA GLN A 535 -12.00 -28.39 -18.40
C GLN A 535 -11.75 -27.08 -17.64
N ALA A 536 -10.54 -26.51 -17.74
CA ALA A 536 -10.18 -25.27 -17.06
C ALA A 536 -11.04 -24.07 -17.52
N ARG A 537 -11.25 -23.93 -18.84
CA ARG A 537 -12.10 -22.86 -19.40
C ARG A 537 -13.59 -23.04 -19.07
N SER A 538 -14.08 -24.27 -19.02
CA SER A 538 -15.47 -24.55 -18.65
C SER A 538 -15.77 -24.07 -17.22
N ARG A 539 -14.81 -24.22 -16.29
CA ARG A 539 -14.93 -23.68 -14.92
C ARG A 539 -15.03 -22.15 -14.92
N MET A 540 -14.26 -21.46 -15.77
CA MET A 540 -14.34 -20.00 -15.88
C MET A 540 -15.71 -19.55 -16.38
N VAL A 541 -16.23 -20.16 -17.45
CA VAL A 541 -17.57 -19.85 -17.97
C VAL A 541 -18.64 -20.05 -16.89
N LEU A 542 -18.54 -21.15 -16.15
CA LEU A 542 -19.44 -21.45 -15.05
C LEU A 542 -19.28 -20.47 -13.88
N ALA A 543 -18.06 -20.01 -13.59
CA ALA A 543 -17.80 -19.02 -12.54
C ALA A 543 -18.54 -17.70 -12.81
N TYR A 544 -18.45 -17.16 -14.02
CA TYR A 544 -19.15 -15.93 -14.38
C TYR A 544 -20.67 -16.12 -14.43
N LEU A 545 -21.15 -17.28 -14.91
CA LEU A 545 -22.59 -17.59 -14.87
C LEU A 545 -23.12 -17.59 -13.42
N ASN A 546 -22.38 -18.22 -12.51
CA ASN A 546 -22.72 -18.21 -11.09
C ASN A 546 -22.67 -16.81 -10.50
N ALA A 547 -21.61 -16.04 -10.78
CA ALA A 547 -21.46 -14.69 -10.27
C ALA A 547 -22.61 -13.75 -10.70
N GLN A 548 -23.17 -13.99 -11.88
CA GLN A 548 -24.30 -13.24 -12.40
C GLN A 548 -25.66 -13.72 -11.86
N VAL A 549 -25.85 -15.02 -11.64
CA VAL A 549 -27.19 -15.62 -11.39
C VAL A 549 -27.41 -16.01 -9.93
N ILE A 550 -26.36 -16.36 -9.16
CA ILE A 550 -26.49 -16.67 -7.73
C ILE A 550 -27.24 -15.58 -6.96
N PRO A 551 -27.00 -14.27 -7.18
CA PRO A 551 -27.78 -13.20 -6.54
C PRO A 551 -29.29 -13.41 -6.61
N VAL A 552 -29.82 -13.82 -7.78
CA VAL A 552 -31.25 -14.10 -7.98
C VAL A 552 -31.72 -15.22 -7.07
N THR A 553 -30.96 -16.32 -7.00
CA THR A 553 -31.31 -17.47 -6.15
C THR A 553 -31.15 -17.18 -4.65
N ALA A 554 -30.23 -16.29 -4.29
CA ALA A 554 -29.99 -15.85 -2.93
C ALA A 554 -30.95 -14.72 -2.49
N GLY A 555 -31.81 -14.24 -3.40
CA GLY A 555 -32.74 -13.14 -3.13
C GLY A 555 -32.08 -11.78 -2.93
N ILE A 556 -30.86 -11.59 -3.44
CA ILE A 556 -30.12 -10.33 -3.39
C ILE A 556 -30.04 -9.70 -4.79
N GLY A 557 -30.13 -8.38 -4.87
CA GLY A 557 -29.96 -7.65 -6.13
C GLY A 557 -28.50 -7.67 -6.61
N GLY A 558 -28.25 -7.16 -7.82
CA GLY A 558 -26.88 -6.92 -8.32
C GLY A 558 -26.17 -8.16 -8.85
N PHE A 559 -24.84 -8.14 -8.77
CA PHE A 559 -23.92 -9.18 -9.29
C PHE A 559 -22.80 -9.45 -8.27
N LEU A 560 -22.08 -10.55 -8.43
CA LEU A 560 -20.89 -10.87 -7.63
C LEU A 560 -19.63 -10.61 -8.44
N LEU A 561 -18.56 -10.15 -7.77
CA LEU A 561 -17.22 -10.09 -8.38
C LEU A 561 -16.57 -11.47 -8.35
N VAL A 562 -16.10 -11.95 -9.50
CA VAL A 562 -15.32 -13.18 -9.60
C VAL A 562 -13.92 -12.92 -9.08
N LEU A 563 -13.48 -13.74 -8.11
CA LEU A 563 -12.15 -13.70 -7.54
C LEU A 563 -11.22 -14.68 -8.25
N GLY A 564 -10.08 -14.17 -8.71
CA GLY A 564 -8.97 -14.98 -9.18
C GLY A 564 -8.07 -15.45 -8.04
N SER A 565 -7.38 -16.57 -8.24
CA SER A 565 -6.50 -17.16 -7.22
C SER A 565 -5.14 -17.55 -7.79
N SER A 566 -4.67 -16.92 -8.87
CA SER A 566 -3.32 -17.18 -9.38
C SER A 566 -2.29 -16.44 -8.54
N ASN A 567 -1.24 -17.11 -8.09
CA ASN A 567 -0.11 -16.47 -7.40
C ASN A 567 0.92 -15.91 -8.39
N VAL A 568 1.87 -15.13 -7.87
CA VAL A 568 2.88 -14.45 -8.71
C VAL A 568 3.86 -15.43 -9.37
N ASP A 569 4.21 -16.53 -8.71
CA ASP A 569 5.21 -17.48 -9.21
C ASP A 569 4.69 -18.25 -10.43
N GLU A 570 3.47 -18.75 -10.35
CA GLU A 570 2.78 -19.40 -11.48
C GLU A 570 2.58 -18.43 -12.64
N SER A 571 2.19 -17.18 -12.33
CA SER A 571 2.00 -16.13 -13.33
C SER A 571 3.32 -15.78 -14.03
N LEU A 572 4.45 -15.83 -13.31
CA LEU A 572 5.78 -15.52 -13.84
C LEU A 572 6.27 -16.53 -14.87
N VAL A 573 6.03 -17.81 -14.66
CA VAL A 573 6.34 -18.86 -15.66
C VAL A 573 5.15 -19.15 -16.60
N GLY A 574 4.03 -18.47 -16.38
CA GLY A 574 2.76 -18.65 -17.09
C GLY A 574 2.20 -20.07 -17.02
N TYR A 575 2.31 -20.68 -15.84
CA TYR A 575 1.74 -21.98 -15.50
C TYR A 575 0.25 -21.81 -15.14
N LEU A 576 -0.54 -21.48 -16.15
CA LEU A 576 -1.99 -21.30 -16.09
C LEU A 576 -2.59 -21.50 -17.48
N THR A 577 -3.87 -21.85 -17.57
CA THR A 577 -4.55 -21.90 -18.88
C THR A 577 -5.04 -20.50 -19.23
N LYS A 578 -4.70 -20.01 -20.42
CA LYS A 578 -5.20 -18.69 -20.85
C LYS A 578 -6.74 -18.74 -20.93
N TYR A 579 -7.39 -17.85 -20.20
CA TYR A 579 -8.85 -17.76 -20.03
C TYR A 579 -9.52 -18.90 -19.23
N ASP A 580 -8.81 -19.49 -18.26
CA ASP A 580 -9.43 -20.28 -17.18
C ASP A 580 -9.76 -19.38 -15.96
N CYS A 581 -10.00 -19.97 -14.79
CA CYS A 581 -10.28 -19.24 -13.55
C CYS A 581 -9.13 -18.35 -13.05
N SER A 582 -7.96 -18.34 -13.70
CA SER A 582 -6.95 -17.29 -13.55
C SER A 582 -7.43 -15.94 -14.09
N SER A 583 -8.42 -15.94 -14.97
CA SER A 583 -9.10 -14.78 -15.56
C SER A 583 -10.41 -14.52 -14.81
N ALA A 584 -10.40 -13.46 -14.00
CA ALA A 584 -11.45 -13.07 -13.07
C ALA A 584 -11.58 -11.53 -13.08
N ASP A 585 -12.44 -10.97 -12.23
CA ASP A 585 -12.58 -9.51 -12.14
C ASP A 585 -11.41 -8.90 -11.38
N ILE A 586 -11.02 -9.52 -10.26
CA ILE A 586 -9.89 -9.10 -9.42
C ILE A 586 -9.15 -10.29 -8.82
N ASN A 587 -7.87 -10.11 -8.50
CA ASN A 587 -7.05 -11.12 -7.84
C ASN A 587 -6.29 -10.52 -6.63
N PRO A 588 -6.71 -10.80 -5.38
CA PRO A 588 -6.06 -10.22 -4.20
C PRO A 588 -4.67 -10.80 -3.90
N ILE A 589 -4.32 -11.94 -4.52
CA ILE A 589 -3.04 -12.65 -4.26
C ILE A 589 -2.09 -12.67 -5.46
N GLY A 590 -2.44 -12.01 -6.57
CA GLY A 590 -1.68 -12.09 -7.83
C GLY A 590 -0.25 -11.56 -7.79
N SER A 591 0.14 -10.85 -6.73
CA SER A 591 1.50 -10.39 -6.47
C SER A 591 2.19 -11.09 -5.28
N ILE A 592 1.52 -12.06 -4.65
CA ILE A 592 2.03 -12.81 -3.49
C ILE A 592 2.56 -14.16 -3.97
N ASN A 593 3.68 -14.60 -3.42
CA ASN A 593 4.28 -15.89 -3.76
C ASN A 593 3.71 -17.06 -2.97
N LYS A 594 3.91 -18.25 -3.52
CA LYS A 594 3.38 -19.50 -2.97
C LYS A 594 3.87 -19.76 -1.55
N LEU A 595 5.11 -19.41 -1.24
CA LEU A 595 5.71 -19.65 0.08
C LEU A 595 5.02 -18.79 1.15
N ASP A 596 4.84 -17.50 0.88
CA ASP A 596 4.13 -16.58 1.76
C ASP A 596 2.67 -16.97 1.94
N LEU A 597 1.99 -17.46 0.89
CA LEU A 597 0.61 -17.95 0.99
C LEU A 597 0.48 -19.17 1.92
N LYS A 598 1.40 -20.15 1.81
CA LYS A 598 1.42 -21.32 2.71
C LYS A 598 1.67 -20.90 4.16
N VAL A 599 2.61 -19.98 4.35
CA VAL A 599 2.97 -19.43 5.66
C VAL A 599 1.81 -18.62 6.27
N PHE A 600 1.09 -17.86 5.45
CA PHE A 600 -0.13 -17.14 5.83
C PHE A 600 -1.24 -18.10 6.26
N LEU A 601 -1.53 -19.12 5.47
CA LEU A 601 -2.57 -20.11 5.79
C LEU A 601 -2.26 -20.89 7.07
N LYS A 602 -1.00 -21.22 7.31
CA LYS A 602 -0.57 -21.85 8.56
C LYS A 602 -0.89 -20.97 9.78
N ASP A 603 -0.63 -19.67 9.68
CA ASP A 603 -0.99 -18.73 10.75
C ASP A 603 -2.50 -18.53 10.89
N PHE A 604 -3.22 -18.51 9.77
CA PHE A 604 -4.68 -18.41 9.78
C PHE A 604 -5.31 -19.63 10.47
N SER A 605 -4.80 -20.83 10.18
CA SER A 605 -5.21 -22.05 10.86
C SER A 605 -4.89 -22.01 12.36
N ALA A 606 -3.73 -21.48 12.75
CA ALA A 606 -3.35 -21.31 14.15
C ALA A 606 -4.28 -20.36 14.93
N LYS A 607 -5.03 -19.47 14.25
CA LYS A 607 -6.07 -18.62 14.85
C LYS A 607 -7.41 -19.34 15.09
N GLY A 608 -7.49 -20.64 14.83
CA GLY A 608 -8.67 -21.48 15.11
C GLY A 608 -9.38 -22.03 13.87
N PHE A 609 -8.93 -21.68 12.66
CA PHE A 609 -9.49 -22.16 11.39
C PHE A 609 -8.82 -23.47 10.94
N LYS A 610 -8.93 -24.50 11.78
CA LYS A 610 -8.24 -25.79 11.61
C LYS A 610 -8.37 -26.43 10.21
N PRO A 611 -9.52 -26.37 9.50
CA PRO A 611 -9.62 -26.94 8.15
C PRO A 611 -8.61 -26.39 7.14
N PHE A 612 -8.06 -25.19 7.35
CA PHE A 612 -7.02 -24.64 6.49
C PHE A 612 -5.64 -25.30 6.70
N ALA A 613 -5.42 -26.03 7.80
CA ALA A 613 -4.21 -26.86 7.95
C ALA A 613 -4.17 -27.97 6.90
N GLU A 614 -5.30 -28.65 6.66
CA GLU A 614 -5.41 -29.71 5.67
C GLU A 614 -5.14 -29.21 4.24
N ILE A 615 -5.49 -27.95 3.95
CA ILE A 615 -5.16 -27.28 2.69
C ILE A 615 -3.63 -27.06 2.56
N VAL A 616 -2.95 -26.70 3.64
CA VAL A 616 -1.50 -26.45 3.63
C VAL A 616 -0.71 -27.76 3.50
N ASP A 617 -1.17 -28.81 4.16
CA ASP A 617 -0.49 -30.11 4.20
C ASP A 617 -0.77 -30.97 2.95
N ALA A 618 -1.77 -30.60 2.15
CA ALA A 618 -2.07 -31.28 0.88
C ALA A 618 -0.97 -31.07 -0.17
N ASN A 619 -0.65 -32.13 -0.91
CA ASN A 619 0.26 -32.04 -2.06
C ASN A 619 -0.39 -31.18 -3.17
N PRO A 620 0.26 -30.11 -3.65
CA PRO A 620 -0.26 -29.30 -4.74
C PRO A 620 -0.28 -30.12 -6.03
N SER A 621 -1.46 -30.34 -6.60
CA SER A 621 -1.63 -30.98 -7.90
C SER A 621 -2.92 -30.52 -8.57
N ALA A 622 -2.87 -30.31 -9.88
CA ALA A 622 -4.04 -30.08 -10.71
C ALA A 622 -4.68 -31.43 -11.09
N GLU A 623 -5.83 -31.76 -10.49
CA GLU A 623 -6.63 -32.97 -10.78
C GLU A 623 -7.35 -32.89 -12.15
N LEU A 624 -6.63 -32.49 -13.20
CA LEU A 624 -7.13 -32.40 -14.58
C LEU A 624 -6.88 -33.68 -15.39
N ARG A 625 -6.09 -34.62 -14.86
CA ARG A 625 -5.81 -35.94 -15.45
C ARG A 625 -6.14 -37.05 -14.43
N PRO A 626 -6.40 -38.29 -14.89
CA PRO A 626 -6.43 -39.46 -14.02
C PRO A 626 -5.08 -39.64 -13.31
N ALA A 627 -5.11 -40.05 -12.05
CA ALA A 627 -3.88 -40.31 -11.30
C ALA A 627 -3.13 -41.53 -11.88
N THR A 628 -1.89 -41.33 -12.33
CA THR A 628 -0.98 -42.43 -12.70
C THR A 628 -0.47 -43.11 -11.43
N GLU A 629 -0.65 -44.43 -11.31
CA GLU A 629 -0.23 -45.22 -10.13
C GLU A 629 -0.76 -44.68 -8.77
N GLY A 630 -1.92 -44.02 -8.78
CA GLY A 630 -2.53 -43.46 -7.57
C GLY A 630 -1.85 -42.20 -7.02
N LYS A 631 -0.92 -41.57 -7.78
CA LYS A 631 -0.33 -40.27 -7.43
C LYS A 631 -0.53 -39.25 -8.53
N ALA A 632 -1.13 -38.12 -8.17
CA ALA A 632 -1.20 -36.96 -9.05
C ALA A 632 0.17 -36.26 -9.09
N GLN A 633 0.63 -35.87 -10.28
CA GLN A 633 1.91 -35.17 -10.46
C GLN A 633 1.82 -33.78 -9.85
N SER A 634 2.87 -33.34 -9.15
CA SER A 634 2.87 -32.01 -8.51
C SER A 634 3.14 -30.88 -9.50
N ASP A 635 2.71 -29.67 -9.15
CA ASP A 635 2.95 -28.48 -9.98
C ASP A 635 4.45 -28.24 -10.21
N GLU A 636 5.29 -28.40 -9.18
CA GLU A 636 6.74 -28.19 -9.27
C GLU A 636 7.42 -29.21 -10.20
N GLU A 637 6.93 -30.45 -10.24
CA GLU A 637 7.41 -31.48 -11.17
C GLU A 637 7.02 -31.17 -12.62
N GLU A 638 5.80 -30.69 -12.86
CA GLU A 638 5.38 -30.28 -14.21
C GLU A 638 6.09 -29.01 -14.67
N ILE A 639 6.30 -28.03 -13.78
CA ILE A 639 7.06 -26.81 -14.05
C ILE A 639 8.56 -27.15 -14.27
N GLY A 640 9.09 -28.09 -13.48
CA GLY A 640 10.50 -28.50 -13.48
C GLY A 640 11.42 -27.53 -12.73
N ILE A 641 10.85 -26.68 -11.87
CA ILE A 641 11.51 -25.66 -11.04
C ILE A 641 10.68 -25.53 -9.75
N THR A 642 11.34 -25.48 -8.59
CA THR A 642 10.63 -25.32 -7.31
C THR A 642 10.17 -23.88 -7.09
N TYR A 643 9.15 -23.67 -6.26
CA TYR A 643 8.69 -22.34 -5.85
C TYR A 643 9.79 -21.54 -5.15
N ALA A 644 10.67 -22.19 -4.38
CA ALA A 644 11.83 -21.52 -3.78
C ALA A 644 12.83 -21.01 -4.83
N GLN A 645 13.11 -21.83 -5.85
CA GLN A 645 13.97 -21.41 -6.97
C GLN A 645 13.31 -20.30 -7.79
N MET A 646 12.00 -20.40 -8.06
CA MET A 646 11.24 -19.36 -8.78
C MET A 646 11.21 -18.04 -8.01
N TYR A 647 11.03 -18.08 -6.69
CA TYR A 647 11.07 -16.89 -5.83
C TYR A 647 12.41 -16.15 -5.95
N GLU A 648 13.54 -16.87 -5.83
CA GLU A 648 14.86 -16.27 -5.94
C GLU A 648 15.14 -15.72 -7.35
N ILE A 649 14.78 -16.47 -8.39
CA ILE A 649 14.92 -16.01 -9.78
C ILE A 649 14.02 -14.79 -10.02
N GLY A 650 12.81 -14.79 -9.48
CA GLY A 650 11.85 -13.69 -9.50
C GLY A 650 12.48 -12.40 -8.98
N LEU A 651 13.02 -12.44 -7.75
CA LEU A 651 13.71 -11.32 -7.11
C LEU A 651 14.94 -10.83 -7.90
N LEU A 652 15.72 -11.74 -8.46
CA LEU A 652 16.87 -11.39 -9.30
C LEU A 652 16.42 -10.71 -10.60
N ARG A 653 15.33 -11.18 -11.22
CA ARG A 653 14.76 -10.60 -12.44
C ARG A 653 14.17 -9.21 -12.18
N LYS A 654 13.38 -9.06 -11.12
CA LYS A 654 12.80 -7.81 -10.64
C LYS A 654 12.67 -7.92 -9.11
N PRO A 655 13.06 -6.91 -8.31
CA PRO A 655 13.65 -5.64 -8.69
C PRO A 655 15.15 -5.73 -9.05
N GLY A 656 15.77 -6.91 -9.10
CA GLY A 656 17.20 -7.03 -9.40
C GLY A 656 17.60 -6.70 -10.84
N TYR A 657 16.64 -6.60 -11.77
CA TYR A 657 16.82 -6.30 -13.20
C TYR A 657 17.85 -7.19 -13.92
N ASN A 658 18.10 -8.39 -13.41
CA ASN A 658 19.00 -9.35 -14.04
C ASN A 658 18.31 -10.05 -15.23
N GLY A 659 18.98 -10.04 -16.38
CA GLY A 659 18.67 -10.93 -17.50
C GLY A 659 19.30 -12.32 -17.34
N LEU A 660 19.13 -13.19 -18.35
CA LEU A 660 19.55 -14.60 -18.36
C LEU A 660 20.93 -14.86 -17.74
N PHE A 661 21.99 -14.24 -18.28
CA PHE A 661 23.37 -14.46 -17.83
C PHE A 661 23.62 -13.92 -16.42
N SER A 662 23.18 -12.71 -16.13
CA SER A 662 23.33 -12.10 -14.80
C SER A 662 22.60 -12.89 -13.72
N THR A 663 21.41 -13.41 -14.01
CA THR A 663 20.68 -14.31 -13.09
C THR A 663 21.54 -15.55 -12.80
N PHE A 664 22.09 -16.19 -13.84
CA PHE A 664 22.97 -17.34 -13.68
C PHE A 664 24.19 -17.06 -12.79
N PHE A 665 24.97 -16.01 -13.07
CA PHE A 665 26.15 -15.69 -12.26
C PHE A 665 25.81 -15.41 -10.79
N GLN A 666 24.70 -14.71 -10.53
CA GLN A 666 24.23 -14.47 -9.16
C GLN A 666 23.85 -15.78 -8.46
N LEU A 667 23.18 -16.69 -9.17
CA LEU A 667 22.79 -17.98 -8.63
C LEU A 667 23.97 -18.91 -8.43
N VAL A 668 24.99 -18.92 -9.29
CA VAL A 668 26.24 -19.68 -9.05
C VAL A 668 26.89 -19.26 -7.73
N SER A 669 26.87 -17.97 -7.42
CA SER A 669 27.39 -17.48 -6.13
C SER A 669 26.51 -17.85 -4.93
N LYS A 670 25.18 -17.94 -5.12
CA LYS A 670 24.22 -18.20 -4.03
C LYS A 670 23.98 -19.69 -3.78
N TRP A 671 23.85 -20.48 -4.84
CA TRP A 671 23.57 -21.92 -4.82
C TRP A 671 24.88 -22.71 -4.93
N ASN A 672 25.81 -22.46 -4.00
CA ASN A 672 27.10 -23.14 -3.95
C ASN A 672 27.01 -24.67 -3.72
N HIS A 673 25.82 -25.18 -3.41
CA HIS A 673 25.51 -26.59 -3.27
C HIS A 673 25.15 -27.27 -4.61
N MET A 674 25.03 -26.52 -5.70
CA MET A 674 24.71 -27.02 -7.04
C MET A 674 25.86 -26.75 -8.01
N LEU A 675 26.03 -27.62 -9.01
CA LEU A 675 27.01 -27.39 -10.07
C LEU A 675 26.54 -26.24 -10.99
N PRO A 676 27.45 -25.40 -11.51
CA PRO A 676 27.10 -24.38 -12.49
C PRO A 676 26.28 -24.91 -13.68
N THR A 677 26.55 -26.13 -14.16
CA THR A 677 25.77 -26.75 -15.24
C THR A 677 24.31 -27.01 -14.86
N GLU A 678 24.04 -27.41 -13.63
CA GLU A 678 22.67 -27.63 -13.13
C GLU A 678 21.91 -26.30 -12.97
N ILE A 679 22.60 -25.29 -12.43
CA ILE A 679 22.06 -23.93 -12.29
C ILE A 679 21.72 -23.35 -13.66
N ALA A 680 22.59 -23.54 -14.65
CA ALA A 680 22.35 -23.09 -16.02
C ALA A 680 21.07 -23.71 -16.61
N GLU A 681 20.83 -25.02 -16.41
CA GLU A 681 19.60 -25.65 -16.90
C GLU A 681 18.34 -25.14 -16.18
N ILE A 682 18.40 -24.87 -14.87
CA ILE A 682 17.27 -24.25 -14.15
C ILE A 682 16.96 -22.87 -14.73
N VAL A 683 17.99 -22.04 -14.93
CA VAL A 683 17.85 -20.70 -15.51
C VAL A 683 17.29 -20.78 -16.94
N ILE A 684 17.77 -21.72 -17.76
CA ILE A 684 17.26 -21.95 -19.13
C ILE A 684 15.79 -22.36 -19.08
N LYS A 685 15.40 -23.30 -18.21
CA LYS A 685 14.00 -23.73 -18.04
C LYS A 685 13.10 -22.55 -17.66
N PHE A 686 13.54 -21.71 -16.71
CA PHE A 686 12.80 -20.53 -16.28
C PHE A 686 12.57 -19.58 -17.45
N TYR A 687 13.65 -19.15 -18.13
CA TYR A 687 13.54 -18.19 -19.23
C TYR A 687 12.82 -18.77 -20.45
N THR A 688 12.89 -20.09 -20.68
CA THR A 688 12.08 -20.76 -21.71
C THR A 688 10.58 -20.64 -21.41
N ARG A 689 10.16 -20.90 -20.18
CA ARG A 689 8.75 -20.76 -19.77
C ARG A 689 8.29 -19.30 -19.78
N TYR A 690 9.07 -18.43 -19.14
CA TYR A 690 8.80 -17.00 -19.05
C TYR A 690 8.60 -16.37 -20.44
N THR A 691 9.52 -16.60 -21.38
CA THR A 691 9.45 -15.98 -22.72
C THR A 691 8.29 -16.53 -23.56
N ARG A 692 8.04 -17.85 -23.52
CA ARG A 692 6.93 -18.48 -24.27
C ARG A 692 5.56 -18.07 -23.74
N ASN A 693 5.44 -17.88 -22.42
CA ASN A 693 4.16 -17.65 -21.79
C ASN A 693 3.89 -16.17 -21.45
N ARG A 694 4.80 -15.24 -21.73
CA ARG A 694 4.61 -13.82 -21.37
C ARG A 694 3.32 -13.21 -21.91
N HIS A 695 2.86 -13.65 -23.09
CA HIS A 695 1.58 -13.24 -23.66
C HIS A 695 0.37 -13.50 -22.75
N LYS A 696 0.46 -14.38 -21.75
CA LYS A 696 -0.61 -14.61 -20.76
C LYS A 696 -0.72 -13.44 -19.78
N ALA A 697 0.40 -12.83 -19.38
CA ALA A 697 0.45 -11.69 -18.46
C ALA A 697 -0.29 -10.45 -19.02
N THR A 698 -0.34 -10.30 -20.35
CA THR A 698 -1.02 -9.17 -21.02
C THR A 698 -2.53 -9.15 -20.78
N VAL A 699 -3.12 -10.31 -20.46
CA VAL A 699 -4.55 -10.47 -20.19
C VAL A 699 -4.81 -11.04 -18.79
N SER A 700 -3.80 -11.01 -17.92
CA SER A 700 -3.96 -11.44 -16.54
C SER A 700 -4.92 -10.53 -15.80
N THR A 701 -5.68 -11.13 -14.90
CA THR A 701 -6.58 -10.42 -13.98
C THR A 701 -5.83 -9.31 -13.23
N PRO A 702 -6.42 -8.11 -13.11
CA PRO A 702 -5.87 -7.06 -12.26
C PRO A 702 -5.66 -7.57 -10.83
N ALA A 703 -4.43 -7.44 -10.34
CA ALA A 703 -4.06 -7.95 -9.02
C ALA A 703 -3.59 -6.81 -8.11
N LEU A 704 -3.92 -6.91 -6.82
CA LEU A 704 -3.35 -6.02 -5.81
C LEU A 704 -1.82 -6.12 -5.86
N VAL A 705 -1.15 -4.98 -6.00
CA VAL A 705 0.32 -4.90 -5.92
C VAL A 705 0.75 -4.90 -4.46
N SER A 706 1.35 -6.00 -4.03
CA SER A 706 1.90 -6.21 -2.68
C SER A 706 3.39 -6.54 -2.71
N ASN A 707 3.96 -6.86 -3.88
CA ASN A 707 5.38 -7.16 -4.04
C ASN A 707 5.98 -6.51 -5.30
N ASN A 708 7.28 -6.20 -5.24
CA ASN A 708 8.01 -5.48 -6.28
C ASN A 708 8.34 -6.31 -7.53
N TYR A 709 8.07 -7.61 -7.53
CA TYR A 709 8.34 -8.49 -8.68
C TYR A 709 7.08 -9.04 -9.36
N CYS A 710 5.94 -8.39 -9.12
CA CYS A 710 4.71 -8.64 -9.85
C CYS A 710 4.94 -8.65 -11.37
N VAL A 711 4.18 -9.48 -12.08
CA VAL A 711 4.25 -9.64 -13.54
C VAL A 711 3.19 -8.85 -14.29
N ASP A 712 2.53 -7.92 -13.60
CA ASP A 712 1.53 -7.04 -14.17
C ASP A 712 2.11 -6.20 -15.31
N ASP A 713 1.67 -6.51 -16.53
CA ASP A 713 2.12 -5.86 -17.76
C ASP A 713 1.46 -4.48 -17.98
N GLN A 714 0.45 -4.13 -17.18
CA GLN A 714 -0.31 -2.89 -17.36
C GLN A 714 0.33 -1.69 -16.65
N ARG A 715 0.98 -1.89 -15.50
CA ARG A 715 1.60 -0.82 -14.71
C ARG A 715 3.05 -1.12 -14.34
N THR A 716 3.33 -2.30 -13.78
CA THR A 716 4.56 -2.50 -13.00
C THR A 716 5.74 -3.10 -13.76
N ASP A 717 5.50 -3.99 -14.72
CA ASP A 717 6.57 -4.80 -15.35
C ASP A 717 6.41 -4.78 -16.87
N HIS A 718 6.66 -3.64 -17.51
CA HIS A 718 6.51 -3.48 -18.95
C HIS A 718 7.58 -4.27 -19.72
N ARG A 719 7.15 -5.27 -20.51
CA ARG A 719 8.05 -6.16 -21.25
C ARG A 719 7.47 -6.51 -22.63
N PRO A 720 8.31 -6.90 -23.61
CA PRO A 720 7.81 -7.55 -24.82
C PRO A 720 7.02 -8.81 -24.46
N PHE A 721 5.95 -9.09 -25.19
CA PHE A 721 5.19 -10.36 -25.06
C PHE A 721 5.38 -11.31 -26.24
N VAL A 722 6.07 -10.85 -27.29
CA VAL A 722 6.60 -11.67 -28.39
C VAL A 722 8.12 -11.65 -28.29
N TYR A 723 8.68 -12.76 -27.84
CA TYR A 723 10.12 -12.92 -27.68
C TYR A 723 10.73 -13.69 -28.85
N PRO A 724 11.97 -13.39 -29.26
CA PRO A 724 12.69 -14.18 -30.26
C PRO A 724 13.07 -15.56 -29.69
N ASP A 725 13.61 -16.43 -30.54
CA ASP A 725 14.23 -17.68 -30.07
C ASP A 725 15.50 -17.36 -29.24
N PHE A 726 15.55 -17.90 -28.02
CA PHE A 726 16.67 -17.75 -27.09
C PHE A 726 17.71 -18.87 -27.20
N THR A 727 17.57 -19.80 -28.15
CA THR A 727 18.47 -20.94 -28.35
C THR A 727 19.96 -20.53 -28.38
N PRO A 728 20.39 -19.48 -29.11
CA PRO A 728 21.80 -19.04 -29.09
C PRO A 728 22.29 -18.62 -27.69
N GLN A 729 21.46 -17.88 -26.94
CA GLN A 729 21.77 -17.43 -25.59
C GLN A 729 21.85 -18.62 -24.62
N PHE A 730 20.96 -19.61 -24.77
CA PHE A 730 20.97 -20.83 -23.97
C PHE A 730 22.18 -21.72 -24.24
N GLN A 731 22.57 -21.89 -25.52
CA GLN A 731 23.80 -22.61 -25.89
C GLN A 731 25.02 -21.93 -25.29
N ARG A 732 25.10 -20.60 -25.41
CA ARG A 732 26.20 -19.83 -24.83
C ARG A 732 26.26 -19.96 -23.30
N LEU A 733 25.11 -19.98 -22.62
CA LEU A 733 25.07 -20.17 -21.17
C LEU A 733 25.62 -21.55 -20.76
N ARG A 734 25.25 -22.61 -21.49
CA ARG A 734 25.78 -23.97 -21.26
C ARG A 734 27.29 -24.04 -21.44
N GLU A 735 27.82 -23.41 -22.48
CA GLU A 735 29.27 -23.31 -22.69
C GLU A 735 29.99 -22.63 -21.51
N ILE A 736 29.46 -21.49 -21.06
CA ILE A 736 30.02 -20.76 -19.91
C ILE A 736 30.00 -21.63 -18.66
N ALA A 737 28.87 -22.26 -18.37
CA ALA A 737 28.72 -23.13 -17.20
C ALA A 737 29.68 -24.34 -17.25
N LYS A 738 29.90 -24.92 -18.43
CA LYS A 738 30.86 -26.01 -18.62
C LYS A 738 32.31 -25.55 -18.40
N ASN A 739 32.68 -24.37 -18.90
CA ASN A 739 34.03 -23.84 -18.73
C ASN A 739 34.37 -23.54 -17.26
N MET A 740 33.39 -23.07 -16.48
CA MET A 740 33.57 -22.85 -15.03
C MET A 740 33.95 -24.11 -14.26
N LEU A 741 33.41 -25.28 -14.66
CA LEU A 741 33.79 -26.55 -14.07
C LEU A 741 35.25 -26.90 -14.40
N THR A 742 35.64 -26.74 -15.67
CA THR A 742 37.00 -27.09 -16.13
C THR A 742 38.09 -26.19 -15.55
N ASP A 743 37.78 -24.92 -15.26
CA ASP A 743 38.73 -23.99 -14.64
C ASP A 743 38.80 -24.18 -13.12
N GLY A 744 37.70 -24.57 -12.47
CA GLY A 744 37.68 -24.98 -11.07
C GLY A 744 38.56 -26.21 -10.80
N GLU A 745 38.48 -27.23 -11.65
CA GLU A 745 39.31 -28.44 -11.57
C GLU A 745 40.82 -28.15 -11.71
N LYS A 746 41.20 -27.21 -12.58
CA LYS A 746 42.62 -26.80 -12.76
C LYS A 746 43.17 -25.99 -11.58
N SER A 747 42.30 -25.29 -10.85
CA SER A 747 42.68 -24.46 -9.70
C SER A 747 42.78 -25.22 -8.37
N GLY A 748 42.14 -26.39 -8.26
CA GLY A 748 42.19 -27.28 -7.07
C GLY A 748 43.31 -28.33 -7.10
N SER A 749 44.11 -28.38 -8.16
CA SER A 749 45.21 -29.33 -8.35
C SER A 749 46.61 -28.71 -8.18
N ASN A 750 46.72 -27.59 -7.46
CA ASN A 750 47.99 -26.97 -7.06
C ASN A 750 48.11 -26.87 -5.54
#